data_AF-A0A817ASN6-F1
#
_entry.id   AF-A0A817ASN6-F1
#
_cell.length_a   1.000
_cell.length_b   1.000
_cell.length_c   1.000
_cell.angle_alpha   90.00
_cell.angle_beta   90.00
_cell.angle_gamma   90.00
#
_symmetry.space_group_name_H-M   'P 1'
#
loop_
_entity.id
_entity.type
_entity.pdbx_description
1 polymer ?
#
loop_
_entity_poly.entity_id
_entity_poly.type
_entity_poly.pdbx_seq_one_letter_code
_entity_poly.pdbx_strand_id
1 'polypeptide(L)'
;MHINLLLHPIIIIFLSYILQKYKHDVQKSLADSALLKELFLDLLIVIDLTNYLFTLCFLPDQSLSGFSSPNRSGHSVFFLELEAKMETAMEVYNDVEMSTPPIKRRKKKSKVWEHFTIGVTEPGCRRAFCKGCNQSFAYSSGTKVAGTSHLKRHIDKGTCPALLHHTHDNNDNDNSQPMMTTPKSDHTPRRRYRTQNTYVPFDQDKCRHEIAKMIIMHDYPLHMVEHPGFVSFVQALHPQFDNVSFNNVQGDCVATYLSEKQNVIKSLEGIPGRLCLTLDMWTSKLTLGYVFITGHFIDSDWKIQKKLLNVLMEPYPESEEALSLAVSNCVSEWGLEGKLFSVAFNHPASKTAVENIRSLLCVRNPGVLDGQLVIGNCVARTFSGLAKDVLDKGKDVIKKIRDSVKHVKTSESHEERFVELKEQLQVPSDKVLCLDDKTQWNTTYNMLVAASELKEVFSCLDTADPDFKQPPSAEDWMHVESLCTFLKPLYEAASTLQSSGNPSAVTFFHEVWKTQSDLSRAIAGEDPYVAGIAKTMKEKVDKYWRECSLVLAMAVVMDPRFKMKLVEFSFSKIFGEDAGKNIKTVDDGIHELFNEYMALPAPLKPASEADGLSDFDNYILETTGQNLKSELDQYLDETLLPRVQEFDVLDWWKQNKLKYPTLCKMARDILSIPVSAAAFDYVFDMEPREMDEYKTSLRPETVEALICAREWLLESDASSQQMSSAVVNAEA
;
A
#
# COMPACT_ATOMS: atom_id res chain seq x y z
N MET A 1 26.81 -7.75 25.62
CA MET A 1 26.59 -6.53 24.80
C MET A 1 27.62 -6.30 23.68
N HIS A 2 28.71 -7.08 23.54
CA HIS A 2 29.69 -6.89 22.44
C HIS A 2 29.61 -7.89 21.27
N ILE A 3 28.67 -8.84 21.26
CA ILE A 3 28.59 -9.89 20.21
C ILE A 3 27.69 -9.48 19.03
N ASN A 4 26.68 -8.61 19.25
CA ASN A 4 25.82 -8.09 18.17
C ASN A 4 26.53 -7.21 17.13
N LEU A 5 27.75 -6.72 17.43
CA LEU A 5 28.56 -5.91 16.51
C LEU A 5 29.43 -6.73 15.55
N LEU A 6 29.54 -8.06 15.74
CA LEU A 6 30.37 -8.94 14.90
C LEU A 6 29.57 -9.87 13.97
N LEU A 7 28.31 -10.18 14.29
CA LEU A 7 27.46 -10.99 13.38
C LEU A 7 27.05 -10.23 12.12
N HIS A 8 26.73 -8.94 12.26
CA HIS A 8 26.23 -8.13 11.15
C HIS A 8 27.26 -7.96 10.00
N PRO A 9 28.56 -7.72 10.27
CA PRO A 9 29.58 -7.71 9.22
C PRO A 9 29.79 -9.07 8.55
N ILE A 10 29.76 -10.17 9.30
CA ILE A 10 30.02 -11.52 8.77
C ILE A 10 28.90 -11.96 7.83
N ILE A 11 27.64 -11.70 8.19
CA ILE A 11 26.46 -11.98 7.34
C ILE A 11 26.52 -11.13 6.07
N ILE A 12 26.91 -9.85 6.18
CA ILE A 12 27.07 -8.97 5.02
C ILE A 12 28.21 -9.44 4.10
N ILE A 13 29.33 -9.91 4.65
CA ILE A 13 30.46 -10.44 3.86
C ILE A 13 30.05 -11.73 3.15
N PHE A 14 29.31 -12.63 3.80
CA PHE A 14 28.83 -13.87 3.19
C PHE A 14 27.76 -13.63 2.13
N LEU A 15 26.79 -12.73 2.38
CA LEU A 15 25.80 -12.32 1.38
C LEU A 15 26.46 -11.64 0.19
N SER A 16 27.48 -10.80 0.43
CA SER A 16 28.26 -10.18 -0.65
C SER A 16 29.05 -11.21 -1.46
N TYR A 17 29.62 -12.23 -0.81
CA TYR A 17 30.30 -13.33 -1.50
C TYR A 17 29.34 -14.17 -2.36
N ILE A 18 28.15 -14.51 -1.84
CA ILE A 18 27.11 -15.23 -2.60
C ILE A 18 26.64 -14.39 -3.79
N LEU A 19 26.34 -13.10 -3.56
CA LEU A 19 25.92 -12.17 -4.62
C LEU A 19 27.00 -11.98 -5.67
N GLN A 20 28.29 -12.00 -5.29
CA GLN A 20 29.41 -11.87 -6.22
C GLN A 20 29.70 -13.17 -6.98
N LYS A 21 29.51 -14.33 -6.35
CA LYS A 21 29.66 -15.67 -6.96
C LYS A 21 28.61 -15.91 -8.05
N TYR A 22 27.37 -15.52 -7.81
CA TYR A 22 26.26 -15.74 -8.75
C TYR A 22 25.90 -14.51 -9.61
N LYS A 23 26.67 -13.41 -9.49
CA LYS A 23 26.42 -12.14 -10.21
C LYS A 23 26.35 -12.28 -11.72
N HIS A 24 27.17 -13.17 -12.28
CA HIS A 24 27.25 -13.40 -13.73
C HIS A 24 26.27 -14.47 -14.25
N ASP A 25 25.79 -15.35 -13.37
CA ASP A 25 24.90 -16.47 -13.74
C ASP A 25 23.42 -16.12 -13.57
N VAL A 26 23.06 -15.21 -12.65
CA VAL A 26 21.67 -14.76 -12.46
C VAL A 26 21.13 -13.94 -13.65
N GLN A 27 22.00 -13.36 -14.48
CA GLN A 27 21.59 -12.70 -15.74
C GLN A 27 21.43 -13.67 -16.92
N LYS A 28 21.77 -14.96 -16.77
CA LYS A 28 21.58 -15.99 -17.80
C LYS A 28 20.82 -17.17 -17.21
N SER A 29 19.51 -17.17 -17.48
CA SER A 29 18.57 -18.30 -17.30
C SER A 29 18.03 -18.53 -15.89
N LEU A 30 16.83 -18.00 -15.65
CA LEU A 30 15.89 -18.42 -14.59
C LEU A 30 15.29 -19.83 -14.81
N ALA A 31 15.85 -20.65 -15.72
CA ALA A 31 15.28 -21.93 -16.12
C ALA A 31 16.11 -23.17 -15.72
N ASP A 32 17.22 -23.02 -14.99
CA ASP A 32 18.04 -24.17 -14.59
C ASP A 32 17.81 -24.57 -13.12
N SER A 33 17.08 -25.67 -12.91
CA SER A 33 16.70 -26.16 -11.58
C SER A 33 17.89 -26.61 -10.72
N ALA A 34 19.04 -26.92 -11.32
CA ALA A 34 20.23 -27.35 -10.59
C ALA A 34 20.90 -26.19 -9.86
N LEU A 35 20.97 -25.02 -10.51
CA LEU A 35 21.59 -23.81 -9.95
C LEU A 35 20.75 -23.21 -8.82
N LEU A 36 19.41 -23.34 -8.94
CA LEU A 36 18.44 -22.93 -7.91
C LEU A 36 18.52 -23.83 -6.68
N LYS A 37 18.77 -25.14 -6.86
CA LYS A 37 18.99 -26.09 -5.75
C LYS A 37 20.29 -25.81 -5.00
N GLU A 38 21.39 -25.48 -5.69
CA GLU A 38 22.64 -25.09 -5.01
C GLU A 38 22.50 -23.78 -4.23
N LEU A 39 21.83 -22.77 -4.81
CA LEU A 39 21.52 -21.52 -4.10
C LEU A 39 20.66 -21.76 -2.85
N PHE A 40 19.69 -22.68 -2.93
CA PHE A 40 18.84 -23.03 -1.79
C PHE A 40 19.62 -23.76 -0.69
N LEU A 41 20.54 -24.66 -1.07
CA LEU A 41 21.42 -25.37 -0.13
C LEU A 41 22.38 -24.41 0.59
N ASP A 42 22.99 -23.49 -0.16
CA ASP A 42 23.88 -22.45 0.39
C ASP A 42 23.11 -21.54 1.37
N LEU A 43 21.85 -21.19 1.06
CA LEU A 43 20.99 -20.39 1.94
C LEU A 43 20.60 -21.15 3.22
N LEU A 44 20.27 -22.43 3.11
CA LEU A 44 19.94 -23.30 4.24
C LEU A 44 21.14 -23.45 5.19
N ILE A 45 22.35 -23.59 4.67
CA ILE A 45 23.58 -23.65 5.49
C ILE A 45 23.77 -22.35 6.28
N VAL A 46 23.48 -21.19 5.67
CA VAL A 46 23.55 -19.89 6.37
C VAL A 46 22.50 -19.81 7.47
N ILE A 47 21.27 -20.26 7.19
CA ILE A 47 20.16 -20.28 8.16
C ILE A 47 20.50 -21.20 9.34
N ASP A 48 21.02 -22.39 9.08
CA ASP A 48 21.40 -23.35 10.12
C ASP A 48 22.59 -22.87 10.95
N LEU A 49 23.58 -22.23 10.34
CA LEU A 49 24.69 -21.59 11.07
C LEU A 49 24.18 -20.43 11.94
N THR A 50 23.25 -19.61 11.44
CA THR A 50 22.65 -18.54 12.26
C THR A 50 21.79 -19.08 13.39
N ASN A 51 21.03 -20.15 13.17
CA ASN A 51 20.22 -20.79 14.20
C ASN A 51 21.08 -21.51 15.25
N TYR A 52 22.16 -22.17 14.85
CA TYR A 52 23.12 -22.79 15.76
C TYR A 52 23.83 -21.76 16.64
N LEU A 53 24.26 -20.64 16.06
CA LEU A 53 24.85 -19.52 16.81
C LEU A 53 23.83 -18.83 17.73
N PHE A 54 22.57 -18.74 17.30
CA PHE A 54 21.48 -18.20 18.14
C PHE A 54 21.18 -19.11 19.34
N THR A 55 21.23 -20.42 19.13
CA THR A 55 20.99 -21.44 20.17
C THR A 55 22.11 -21.46 21.21
N LEU A 56 23.37 -21.28 20.80
CA LEU A 56 24.52 -21.15 21.71
C LEU A 56 24.49 -19.85 22.55
N CYS A 57 23.74 -18.83 22.13
CA CYS A 57 23.69 -17.54 22.83
C CYS A 57 22.55 -17.42 23.88
N PHE A 58 21.60 -18.37 23.93
CA PHE A 58 20.35 -18.21 24.68
C PHE A 58 20.03 -19.31 25.72
N LEU A 59 20.97 -20.19 26.07
CA LEU A 59 20.80 -21.08 27.23
C LEU A 59 21.47 -20.46 28.48
N PRO A 60 20.73 -20.24 29.59
CA PRO A 60 21.34 -19.91 30.86
C PRO A 60 22.00 -21.16 31.47
N ASP A 61 23.18 -20.98 32.07
CA ASP A 61 23.91 -21.97 32.87
C ASP A 61 22.96 -22.73 33.82
N GLN A 62 22.66 -23.99 33.50
CA GLN A 62 22.28 -24.99 34.49
C GLN A 62 23.01 -26.31 34.24
N SER A 63 23.62 -26.79 35.32
CA SER A 63 24.43 -27.98 35.50
C SER A 63 23.94 -29.23 34.76
N LEU A 64 24.77 -29.75 33.85
CA LEU A 64 24.63 -31.08 33.26
C LEU A 64 25.54 -32.08 33.99
N SER A 65 25.04 -32.70 35.05
CA SER A 65 25.52 -34.01 35.50
C SER A 65 24.55 -35.08 35.03
N GLY A 66 25.02 -35.90 34.10
CA GLY A 66 24.38 -37.17 33.72
C GLY A 66 23.43 -37.05 32.55
N PHE A 67 23.92 -37.33 31.35
CA PHE A 67 23.32 -38.34 30.48
C PHE A 67 24.37 -38.82 29.47
N SER A 68 24.55 -40.13 29.45
CA SER A 68 25.47 -40.91 28.63
C SER A 68 25.05 -40.98 27.16
N SER A 69 26.03 -40.85 26.26
CA SER A 69 25.94 -41.19 24.83
C SER A 69 25.72 -42.69 24.61
N PRO A 70 25.09 -43.12 23.48
CA PRO A 70 25.81 -43.45 22.23
C PRO A 70 25.04 -42.91 20.98
N ASN A 71 25.57 -42.65 19.78
CA ASN A 71 26.67 -43.20 18.98
C ASN A 71 27.20 -42.12 18.01
N ARG A 72 28.52 -42.00 17.88
CA ARG A 72 29.26 -41.21 16.87
C ARG A 72 29.91 -42.16 15.87
N SER A 73 29.64 -42.00 14.58
CA SER A 73 30.51 -42.52 13.50
C SER A 73 30.26 -41.84 12.14
N GLY A 74 30.30 -40.50 12.12
CA GLY A 74 30.23 -39.71 10.87
C GLY A 74 30.93 -38.35 10.90
N HIS A 75 31.08 -37.73 12.07
CA HIS A 75 31.56 -36.33 12.19
C HIS A 75 33.08 -36.16 12.39
N SER A 76 33.87 -37.24 12.40
CA SER A 76 35.31 -37.14 12.69
C SER A 76 36.19 -36.82 11.48
N VAL A 77 35.70 -37.02 10.26
CA VAL A 77 36.51 -36.84 9.04
C VAL A 77 36.46 -35.38 8.55
N PHE A 78 35.33 -34.70 8.72
CA PHE A 78 35.13 -33.33 8.29
C PHE A 78 35.91 -32.29 9.12
N PHE A 79 36.19 -32.59 10.39
CA PHE A 79 36.86 -31.65 11.31
C PHE A 79 38.37 -31.54 11.03
N LEU A 80 39.01 -32.65 10.63
CA LEU A 80 40.44 -32.68 10.31
C LEU A 80 40.76 -32.01 8.96
N GLU A 81 39.80 -31.97 8.03
CA GLU A 81 39.98 -31.34 6.72
C GLU A 81 39.75 -29.81 6.75
N LEU A 82 39.07 -29.31 7.79
CA LEU A 82 38.81 -27.89 8.01
C LEU A 82 39.98 -27.20 8.74
N GLU A 83 40.59 -27.86 9.73
CA GLU A 83 41.80 -27.36 10.42
C GLU A 83 42.99 -27.21 9.46
N ALA A 84 43.19 -28.17 8.55
CA ALA A 84 44.28 -28.11 7.55
C ALA A 84 44.13 -26.96 6.53
N LYS A 85 42.90 -26.50 6.27
CA LYS A 85 42.62 -25.40 5.33
C LYS A 85 42.71 -24.02 6.00
N MET A 86 42.64 -23.93 7.32
CA MET A 86 42.76 -22.66 8.05
C MET A 86 44.22 -22.26 8.32
N GLU A 87 45.15 -23.21 8.50
CA GLU A 87 46.58 -22.90 8.67
C GLU A 87 47.25 -22.40 7.37
N THR A 88 46.75 -22.78 6.20
CA THR A 88 47.33 -22.35 4.90
C THR A 88 46.95 -20.92 4.52
N ALA A 89 45.94 -20.33 5.16
CA ALA A 89 45.41 -19.00 4.81
C ALA A 89 46.05 -17.83 5.60
N MET A 90 46.86 -18.11 6.63
CA MET A 90 47.47 -17.08 7.49
C MET A 90 48.92 -16.70 7.15
N GLU A 91 49.55 -17.32 6.13
CA GLU A 91 50.94 -17.03 5.75
C GLU A 91 51.12 -16.10 4.52
N VAL A 92 50.05 -15.50 3.97
CA VAL A 92 50.15 -14.70 2.71
C VAL A 92 49.95 -13.18 2.90
N TYR A 93 49.95 -12.64 4.12
CA TYR A 93 49.72 -11.19 4.32
C TYR A 93 50.58 -10.52 5.39
N ASN A 94 51.89 -10.74 5.35
CA ASN A 94 52.86 -9.86 5.99
C ASN A 94 54.10 -9.77 5.11
N ASP A 95 54.21 -8.74 4.27
CA ASP A 95 55.48 -8.02 4.05
C ASP A 95 55.33 -6.75 3.18
N VAL A 96 56.18 -5.78 3.53
CA VAL A 96 56.61 -4.55 2.83
C VAL A 96 55.97 -3.21 3.24
N GLU A 97 56.70 -2.51 4.12
CA GLU A 97 56.66 -1.07 4.42
C GLU A 97 57.50 -0.20 3.43
N MET A 98 57.03 1.05 3.26
CA MET A 98 57.73 2.35 3.06
C MET A 98 58.61 2.66 1.80
N SER A 99 58.20 3.71 1.06
CA SER A 99 59.03 4.92 0.79
C SER A 99 58.23 6.07 0.11
N THR A 100 58.58 7.34 0.43
CA THR A 100 57.97 8.60 -0.08
C THR A 100 58.98 9.42 -0.90
N PRO A 101 58.53 10.25 -1.89
CA PRO A 101 58.86 11.70 -1.93
C PRO A 101 57.83 12.59 -2.70
N PRO A 102 57.98 13.93 -2.87
CA PRO A 102 58.40 15.00 -1.95
C PRO A 102 57.34 16.13 -1.80
N ILE A 103 57.51 16.96 -0.76
CA ILE A 103 56.63 18.05 -0.29
C ILE A 103 56.75 19.33 -1.15
N LYS A 104 55.63 19.81 -1.72
CA LYS A 104 55.46 21.22 -2.15
C LYS A 104 54.83 22.05 -1.03
N ARG A 105 55.50 23.14 -0.62
CA ARG A 105 55.10 24.05 0.48
C ARG A 105 53.75 24.74 0.20
N ARG A 106 52.75 24.50 1.05
CA ARG A 106 51.41 25.13 1.00
C ARG A 106 51.42 26.49 1.73
N LYS A 107 50.90 27.55 1.10
CA LYS A 107 50.73 28.90 1.70
C LYS A 107 49.88 28.84 2.99
N LYS A 108 50.24 29.63 4.01
CA LYS A 108 49.56 29.63 5.32
C LYS A 108 48.16 30.24 5.19
N LYS A 109 47.14 29.50 5.60
CA LYS A 109 45.70 29.80 5.35
C LYS A 109 44.99 30.59 6.47
N SER A 110 45.66 30.93 7.57
CA SER A 110 45.00 31.49 8.77
C SER A 110 45.25 33.00 8.92
N LYS A 111 44.17 33.78 9.11
CA LYS A 111 44.20 35.24 9.29
C LYS A 111 45.07 35.73 10.47
N VAL A 112 45.38 34.85 11.44
CA VAL A 112 46.22 35.23 12.59
C VAL A 112 47.61 35.73 12.18
N TRP A 113 48.13 35.33 11.02
CA TRP A 113 49.45 35.76 10.54
C TRP A 113 49.49 37.24 10.13
N GLU A 114 48.35 37.92 10.01
CA GLU A 114 48.29 39.38 9.86
C GLU A 114 48.81 40.10 11.12
N HIS A 115 48.60 39.49 12.30
CA HIS A 115 48.97 40.07 13.60
C HIS A 115 50.23 39.46 14.23
N PHE A 116 50.85 38.46 13.60
CA PHE A 116 52.01 37.75 14.14
C PHE A 116 53.16 37.64 13.12
N THR A 117 54.40 37.81 13.58
CA THR A 117 55.62 37.53 12.80
C THR A 117 56.31 36.29 13.36
N ILE A 118 57.12 35.58 12.56
CA ILE A 118 57.86 34.40 13.04
C ILE A 118 59.34 34.72 13.10
N GLY A 119 59.93 34.57 14.28
CA GLY A 119 61.36 34.67 14.51
C GLY A 119 61.98 33.30 14.75
N VAL A 120 63.21 33.11 14.30
CA VAL A 120 64.05 31.97 14.70
C VAL A 120 64.76 32.39 15.98
N THR A 121 64.53 31.65 17.06
CA THR A 121 65.19 31.94 18.34
C THR A 121 66.41 31.05 18.55
N GLU A 122 66.39 29.81 18.06
CA GLU A 122 67.48 28.83 18.14
C GLU A 122 67.48 27.90 16.90
N PRO A 123 68.60 27.23 16.55
CA PRO A 123 68.67 26.33 15.39
C PRO A 123 67.61 25.22 15.49
N GLY A 124 66.60 25.26 14.62
CA GLY A 124 65.51 24.28 14.58
C GLY A 124 64.23 24.66 15.35
N CYS A 125 64.24 25.78 16.09
CA CYS A 125 63.08 26.28 16.84
C CYS A 125 62.62 27.66 16.34
N ARG A 126 61.35 27.75 15.94
CA ARG A 126 60.71 29.00 15.50
C ARG A 126 59.56 29.36 16.43
N ARG A 127 59.47 30.63 16.80
CA ARG A 127 58.39 31.18 17.63
C ARG A 127 57.64 32.26 16.86
N ALA A 128 56.35 32.41 17.14
CA ALA A 128 55.51 33.47 16.60
C ALA A 128 55.42 34.61 17.63
N PHE A 129 55.65 35.84 17.20
CA PHE A 129 55.65 37.05 18.01
C PHE A 129 54.47 37.93 17.63
N CYS A 130 53.68 38.37 18.61
CA CYS A 130 52.54 39.26 18.37
C CYS A 130 53.04 40.65 17.97
N LYS A 131 52.60 41.20 16.84
CA LYS A 131 53.02 42.53 16.39
C LYS A 131 52.60 43.66 17.35
N GLY A 132 51.54 43.46 18.14
CA GLY A 132 51.01 44.48 19.05
C GLY A 132 51.68 44.51 20.43
N CYS A 133 51.78 43.36 21.10
CA CYS A 133 52.34 43.27 22.46
C CYS A 133 53.73 42.62 22.52
N ASN A 134 54.27 42.19 21.38
CA ASN A 134 55.55 41.50 21.21
C ASN A 134 55.73 40.19 22.00
N GLN A 135 54.66 39.63 22.58
CA GLN A 135 54.74 38.33 23.28
C GLN A 135 55.05 37.19 22.30
N SER A 136 55.90 36.25 22.74
CA SER A 136 56.35 35.11 21.94
C SER A 136 55.57 33.83 22.26
N PHE A 137 55.16 33.12 21.23
CA PHE A 137 54.35 31.90 21.30
C PHE A 137 55.04 30.78 20.53
N ALA A 138 54.89 29.55 21.00
CA ALA A 138 55.45 28.39 20.31
C ALA A 138 54.82 28.24 18.92
N TYR A 139 55.65 28.03 17.89
CA TYR A 139 55.21 27.82 16.51
C TYR A 139 55.74 26.52 15.92
N SER A 140 57.04 26.28 15.94
CA SER A 140 57.60 24.98 15.53
C SER A 140 58.85 24.64 16.31
N SER A 141 58.95 23.40 16.78
CA SER A 141 60.16 22.82 17.36
C SER A 141 60.47 21.55 16.56
N GLY A 142 61.59 21.54 15.83
CA GLY A 142 61.91 20.46 14.89
C GLY A 142 60.86 20.31 13.77
N THR A 143 60.41 19.08 13.50
CA THR A 143 59.47 18.75 12.42
C THR A 143 57.99 18.99 12.76
N LYS A 144 57.65 19.30 14.02
CA LYS A 144 56.27 19.51 14.47
C LYS A 144 55.91 21.01 14.50
N VAL A 145 54.84 21.39 13.80
CA VAL A 145 54.29 22.75 13.80
C VAL A 145 53.04 22.80 14.66
N ALA A 146 53.01 23.67 15.67
CA ALA A 146 51.86 23.89 16.53
C ALA A 146 50.73 24.58 15.75
N GLY A 147 49.48 24.13 15.94
CA GLY A 147 48.29 24.71 15.31
C GLY A 147 48.04 26.17 15.73
N THR A 148 47.34 26.97 14.94
CA THR A 148 47.22 28.43 15.20
C THR A 148 46.16 28.84 16.23
N SER A 149 45.54 27.89 16.93
CA SER A 149 44.38 28.13 17.80
C SER A 149 44.71 28.97 19.04
N HIS A 150 45.91 28.82 19.60
CA HIS A 150 46.38 29.64 20.74
C HIS A 150 46.72 31.08 20.32
N LEU A 151 47.29 31.26 19.12
CA LEU A 151 47.52 32.60 18.53
C LEU A 151 46.20 33.32 18.29
N LYS A 152 45.20 32.61 17.75
CA LYS A 152 43.85 33.14 17.55
C LYS A 152 43.18 33.51 18.87
N ARG A 153 43.36 32.70 19.92
CA ARG A 153 42.82 32.98 21.25
C ARG A 153 43.40 34.28 21.84
N HIS A 154 44.69 34.55 21.63
CA HIS A 154 45.32 35.79 22.10
C HIS A 154 44.69 37.05 21.48
N ILE A 155 44.29 36.99 20.20
CA ILE A 155 43.60 38.09 19.50
C ILE A 155 42.11 38.12 19.87
N ASP A 156 41.39 37.01 19.65
CA ASP A 156 39.93 36.95 19.71
C ASP A 156 39.38 37.04 21.15
N LYS A 157 40.16 36.61 22.16
CA LYS A 157 39.76 36.68 23.58
C LYS A 157 40.40 37.85 24.33
N GLY A 158 40.98 38.83 23.63
CA GLY A 158 41.44 40.08 24.21
C GLY A 158 42.59 39.96 25.21
N THR A 159 43.38 38.89 25.21
CA THR A 159 44.52 38.74 26.14
C THR A 159 45.75 39.57 25.70
N CYS A 160 45.63 40.29 24.59
CA CYS A 160 46.60 41.30 24.13
C CYS A 160 46.24 42.68 24.72
N PRO A 161 47.06 43.27 25.61
CA PRO A 161 46.76 44.55 26.25
C PRO A 161 46.51 45.69 25.25
N ALA A 162 47.16 45.65 24.07
CA ALA A 162 47.04 46.65 23.02
C ALA A 162 45.67 46.68 22.29
N LEU A 163 44.86 45.63 22.39
CA LEU A 163 43.53 45.54 21.74
C LEU A 163 42.35 45.77 22.69
N LEU A 164 42.58 45.79 24.02
CA LEU A 164 41.54 46.07 25.02
C LEU A 164 41.33 47.56 25.30
N HIS A 165 42.29 48.43 24.97
CA HIS A 165 42.18 49.88 25.20
C HIS A 165 41.33 50.63 24.16
N HIS A 166 40.86 49.97 23.10
CA HIS A 166 40.11 50.62 22.02
C HIS A 166 38.58 50.46 22.11
N THR A 167 38.05 49.73 23.10
CA THR A 167 36.61 49.37 23.17
C THR A 167 35.91 49.79 24.47
N HIS A 168 36.52 50.64 25.31
CA HIS A 168 35.97 50.98 26.63
C HIS A 168 35.57 52.46 26.83
N ASP A 169 35.61 53.29 25.79
CA ASP A 169 35.09 54.66 25.81
C ASP A 169 33.82 54.76 24.96
N ASN A 170 32.63 54.57 25.57
CA ASN A 170 31.38 55.32 25.32
C ASN A 170 30.13 54.63 25.89
N ASN A 171 29.90 54.91 27.18
CA ASN A 171 28.67 55.41 27.82
C ASN A 171 27.40 54.55 28.03
N ASP A 172 26.89 54.74 29.26
CA ASP A 172 25.71 54.22 29.93
C ASP A 172 24.35 54.76 29.42
N ASN A 173 23.29 54.02 29.80
CA ASN A 173 22.02 54.48 30.42
C ASN A 173 20.68 54.25 29.68
N ASP A 174 19.75 53.69 30.47
CA ASP A 174 18.28 53.85 30.53
C ASP A 174 17.29 53.15 29.56
N ASN A 175 16.08 53.01 30.12
CA ASN A 175 14.99 52.07 29.92
C ASN A 175 13.86 52.61 28.99
N SER A 176 12.94 51.71 28.58
CA SER A 176 11.58 51.92 27.99
C SER A 176 11.36 52.01 26.44
N GLN A 177 10.31 51.31 25.99
CA GLN A 177 9.82 51.03 24.61
C GLN A 177 9.05 52.23 23.98
N PRO A 178 8.78 52.35 22.62
CA PRO A 178 7.69 51.61 21.91
C PRO A 178 7.73 51.49 20.33
N MET A 179 6.83 50.63 19.78
CA MET A 179 6.08 50.58 18.48
C MET A 179 6.68 50.75 17.05
N MET A 180 5.95 50.15 16.07
CA MET A 180 6.22 49.74 14.66
C MET A 180 6.49 50.86 13.62
N THR A 181 7.25 50.64 12.51
CA THR A 181 6.80 50.07 11.20
C THR A 181 7.96 49.85 10.19
N THR A 182 7.74 48.93 9.24
CA THR A 182 8.58 48.20 8.23
C THR A 182 9.11 49.02 7.01
N PRO A 183 9.82 48.51 5.94
CA PRO A 183 10.24 47.13 5.55
C PRO A 183 11.66 46.93 4.88
N LYS A 184 12.04 45.64 4.67
CA LYS A 184 12.97 45.04 3.67
C LYS A 184 14.48 45.35 3.68
N SER A 185 15.31 44.34 3.96
CA SER A 185 16.30 43.77 3.02
C SER A 185 17.18 42.68 3.68
N ASP A 186 17.79 41.89 2.81
CA ASP A 186 18.22 40.51 2.95
C ASP A 186 19.55 40.28 3.72
N HIS A 187 19.80 39.01 4.08
CA HIS A 187 21.06 38.40 4.54
C HIS A 187 21.32 38.18 6.04
N THR A 188 20.89 36.98 6.42
CA THR A 188 21.31 36.06 7.49
C THR A 188 22.72 36.20 8.11
N PRO A 189 22.87 36.19 9.45
CA PRO A 189 24.15 36.04 10.13
C PRO A 189 24.60 34.57 10.18
N ARG A 190 25.73 34.23 9.55
CA ARG A 190 26.38 32.92 9.67
C ARG A 190 27.03 32.74 11.06
N ARG A 191 26.23 32.19 11.99
CA ARG A 191 26.63 31.59 13.28
C ARG A 191 27.85 30.68 13.10
N ARG A 192 28.92 30.91 13.88
CA ARG A 192 29.94 29.87 14.12
C ARG A 192 29.38 28.83 15.08
N TYR A 193 29.46 27.59 14.62
CA TYR A 193 29.25 26.33 15.31
C TYR A 193 29.81 26.33 16.74
N ARG A 194 28.88 26.36 17.69
CA ARG A 194 29.03 25.77 19.02
C ARG A 194 28.67 24.29 18.81
N THR A 195 29.55 23.35 19.15
CA THR A 195 29.11 21.96 19.35
C THR A 195 28.15 21.98 20.54
N GLN A 196 26.85 22.10 20.23
CA GLN A 196 25.76 21.99 21.18
C GLN A 196 25.76 20.54 21.64
N ASN A 197 26.04 20.30 22.92
CA ASN A 197 25.35 19.21 23.60
C ASN A 197 23.87 19.60 23.53
N THR A 198 23.15 19.05 22.55
CA THR A 198 21.70 19.18 22.47
C THR A 198 21.13 18.36 23.61
N TYR A 199 21.03 18.96 24.79
CA TYR A 199 20.10 18.48 25.81
C TYR A 199 18.72 18.58 25.17
N VAL A 200 18.17 17.45 24.72
CA VAL A 200 16.78 17.38 24.28
C VAL A 200 15.98 17.27 25.58
N PRO A 201 15.25 18.32 26.00
CA PRO A 201 14.42 18.23 27.19
C PRO A 201 13.39 17.12 26.98
N PHE A 202 13.14 16.35 28.03
CA PHE A 202 12.04 15.38 28.03
C PHE A 202 10.72 16.13 27.79
N ASP A 203 9.97 15.64 26.81
CA ASP A 203 8.67 16.16 26.44
C ASP A 203 7.67 14.99 26.55
N GLN A 204 6.92 14.99 27.64
CA GLN A 204 5.96 13.95 27.95
C GLN A 204 4.81 13.91 26.94
N ASP A 205 4.36 15.06 26.46
CA ASP A 205 3.27 15.14 25.49
C ASP A 205 3.70 14.55 24.15
N LYS A 206 4.96 14.79 23.75
CA LYS A 206 5.53 14.10 22.59
C LYS A 206 5.56 12.59 22.77
N CYS A 207 5.98 12.08 23.92
CA CYS A 207 5.98 10.64 24.17
C CYS A 207 4.54 10.05 24.16
N ARG A 208 3.56 10.75 24.73
CA ARG A 208 2.15 10.34 24.69
C ARG A 208 1.60 10.29 23.27
N HIS A 209 1.94 11.28 22.45
CA HIS A 209 1.60 11.30 21.02
C HIS A 209 2.17 10.09 20.27
N GLU A 210 3.43 9.73 20.51
CA GLU A 210 4.04 8.53 19.90
C GLU A 210 3.39 7.23 20.40
N ILE A 211 2.99 7.14 21.67
CA ILE A 211 2.22 5.99 22.19
C ILE A 211 0.86 5.88 21.50
N ALA A 212 0.14 6.99 21.35
CA ALA A 212 -1.15 7.01 20.65
C ALA A 212 -1.01 6.59 19.18
N LYS A 213 -0.01 7.13 18.47
CA LYS A 213 0.31 6.71 17.10
C LYS A 213 0.63 5.22 17.01
N MET A 214 1.49 4.70 17.90
CA MET A 214 1.83 3.28 17.94
C MET A 214 0.59 2.41 18.11
N ILE A 215 -0.29 2.78 19.04
CA ILE A 215 -1.56 2.10 19.29
C ILE A 215 -2.44 2.11 18.05
N ILE A 216 -2.62 3.27 17.42
CA ILE A 216 -3.44 3.43 16.22
C ILE A 216 -2.86 2.60 15.06
N MET A 217 -1.58 2.74 14.74
CA MET A 217 -0.95 2.10 13.58
C MET A 217 -0.96 0.58 13.69
N HIS A 218 -0.66 0.06 14.88
CA HIS A 218 -0.52 -1.37 15.14
C HIS A 218 -1.78 -2.02 15.71
N ASP A 219 -2.88 -1.27 15.80
CA ASP A 219 -4.18 -1.77 16.27
C ASP A 219 -4.09 -2.40 17.68
N TYR A 220 -3.26 -1.80 18.56
CA TYR A 220 -3.09 -2.31 19.90
C TYR A 220 -4.29 -1.95 20.79
N PRO A 221 -4.65 -2.80 21.76
CA PRO A 221 -5.68 -2.45 22.73
C PRO A 221 -5.25 -1.26 23.60
N LEU A 222 -6.13 -0.27 23.78
CA LEU A 222 -5.85 0.94 24.57
C LEU A 222 -5.40 0.63 26.00
N HIS A 223 -5.94 -0.43 26.60
CA HIS A 223 -5.63 -0.85 27.96
C HIS A 223 -4.19 -1.38 28.13
N MET A 224 -3.44 -1.59 27.04
CA MET A 224 -2.03 -2.01 27.09
C MET A 224 -1.17 -1.06 27.93
N VAL A 225 -1.51 0.23 27.98
CA VAL A 225 -0.74 1.26 28.70
C VAL A 225 -0.77 1.06 30.22
N GLU A 226 -1.76 0.32 30.72
CA GLU A 226 -1.94 0.01 32.14
C GLU A 226 -1.37 -1.36 32.52
N HIS A 227 -0.90 -2.14 31.54
CA HIS A 227 -0.34 -3.46 31.81
C HIS A 227 0.99 -3.33 32.59
N PRO A 228 1.20 -4.13 33.65
CA PRO A 228 2.41 -4.06 34.46
C PRO A 228 3.71 -4.19 33.66
N GLY A 229 3.71 -5.01 32.60
CA GLY A 229 4.85 -5.18 31.70
C GLY A 229 5.18 -3.92 30.89
N PHE A 230 4.16 -3.25 30.34
CA PHE A 230 4.35 -1.99 29.60
C PHE A 230 4.81 -0.87 30.53
N VAL A 231 4.17 -0.74 31.71
CA VAL A 231 4.55 0.24 32.73
C VAL A 231 6.02 0.06 33.14
N SER A 232 6.42 -1.18 33.45
CA SER A 232 7.81 -1.49 33.82
C SER A 232 8.80 -1.18 32.69
N PHE A 233 8.42 -1.47 31.44
CA PHE A 233 9.22 -1.18 30.26
C PHE A 233 9.44 0.33 30.07
N VAL A 234 8.37 1.13 30.12
CA VAL A 234 8.46 2.59 29.95
C VAL A 234 9.25 3.23 31.09
N GLN A 235 9.03 2.79 32.34
CA GLN A 235 9.78 3.27 33.49
C GLN A 235 11.28 2.93 33.40
N ALA A 236 11.64 1.77 32.83
CA ALA A 236 13.03 1.40 32.59
C ALA A 236 13.68 2.26 31.49
N LEU A 237 12.93 2.65 30.46
CA LEU A 237 13.41 3.55 29.41
C LEU A 237 13.56 4.99 29.93
N HIS A 238 12.55 5.49 30.64
CA HIS A 238 12.59 6.83 31.22
C HIS A 238 11.80 6.92 32.53
N PRO A 239 12.49 6.94 33.69
CA PRO A 239 11.83 6.96 35.00
C PRO A 239 10.99 8.20 35.32
N GLN A 240 11.15 9.29 34.55
CA GLN A 240 10.39 10.54 34.72
C GLN A 240 9.11 10.58 33.89
N PHE A 241 8.85 9.56 33.06
CA PHE A 241 7.61 9.47 32.31
C PHE A 241 6.48 9.06 33.25
N ASP A 242 5.46 9.93 33.42
CA ASP A 242 4.30 9.55 34.22
C ASP A 242 3.46 8.49 33.50
N ASN A 243 2.99 7.52 34.26
CA ASN A 243 2.12 6.48 33.75
C ASN A 243 0.86 7.08 33.10
N VAL A 244 0.45 6.53 31.96
CA VAL A 244 -0.72 6.95 31.19
C VAL A 244 -1.87 5.99 31.51
N SER A 245 -3.07 6.52 31.73
CA SER A 245 -4.29 5.69 31.89
C SER A 245 -4.99 5.42 30.56
N PHE A 246 -5.90 4.46 30.54
CA PHE A 246 -6.81 4.19 29.43
C PHE A 246 -7.49 5.47 28.92
N ASN A 247 -8.02 6.30 29.83
CA ASN A 247 -8.74 7.52 29.46
C ASN A 247 -7.81 8.56 28.83
N ASN A 248 -6.57 8.67 29.33
CA ASN A 248 -5.59 9.60 28.77
C ASN A 248 -5.21 9.20 27.35
N VAL A 249 -4.88 7.92 27.13
CA VAL A 249 -4.47 7.45 25.80
C VAL A 249 -5.63 7.44 24.81
N GLN A 250 -6.86 7.16 25.27
CA GLN A 250 -8.06 7.29 24.45
C GLN A 250 -8.23 8.74 23.96
N GLY A 251 -8.07 9.72 24.86
CA GLY A 251 -8.08 11.14 24.50
C GLY A 251 -6.98 11.52 23.51
N ASP A 252 -5.77 11.00 23.70
CA ASP A 252 -4.62 11.25 22.81
C ASP A 252 -4.83 10.64 21.42
N CYS A 253 -5.46 9.46 21.33
CA CYS A 253 -5.83 8.84 20.06
C CYS A 253 -6.87 9.67 19.31
N VAL A 254 -7.91 10.14 20.02
CA VAL A 254 -8.94 11.02 19.43
C VAL A 254 -8.33 12.35 18.98
N ALA A 255 -7.41 12.94 19.75
CA ALA A 255 -6.71 14.16 19.36
C ALA A 255 -5.85 13.95 18.10
N THR A 256 -5.18 12.80 17.99
CA THR A 256 -4.41 12.41 16.80
C THR A 256 -5.34 12.29 15.59
N TYR A 257 -6.48 11.61 15.73
CA TYR A 257 -7.50 11.51 14.69
C TYR A 257 -7.99 12.89 14.22
N LEU A 258 -8.35 13.79 15.15
CA LEU A 258 -8.84 15.12 14.78
C LEU A 258 -7.78 15.94 14.03
N SER A 259 -6.50 15.81 14.42
CA SER A 259 -5.39 16.44 13.71
C SER A 259 -5.27 15.89 12.27
N GLU A 260 -5.27 14.57 12.09
CA GLU A 260 -5.18 13.96 10.77
C GLU A 260 -6.42 14.22 9.91
N LYS A 261 -7.61 14.26 10.51
CA LYS A 261 -8.86 14.63 9.83
C LYS A 261 -8.77 16.00 9.18
N GLN A 262 -8.16 16.97 9.86
CA GLN A 262 -7.92 18.31 9.28
C GLN A 262 -6.96 18.27 8.08
N ASN A 263 -6.01 17.35 8.06
CA ASN A 263 -5.12 17.15 6.90
C ASN A 263 -5.91 16.56 5.71
N VAL A 264 -6.80 15.59 5.97
CA VAL A 264 -7.65 15.00 4.93
C VAL A 264 -8.63 16.03 4.37
N ILE A 265 -9.31 16.83 5.22
CA ILE A 265 -10.21 17.91 4.79
C ILE A 265 -9.48 18.87 3.84
N LYS A 266 -8.28 19.34 4.20
CA LYS A 266 -7.47 20.21 3.34
C LYS A 266 -7.12 19.55 2.00
N SER A 267 -6.88 18.22 1.99
CA SER A 267 -6.64 17.50 0.74
C SER A 267 -7.88 17.46 -0.16
N LEU A 268 -9.08 17.30 0.45
CA LEU A 268 -10.36 17.25 -0.25
C LEU A 268 -10.83 18.61 -0.77
N GLU A 269 -10.45 19.71 -0.11
CA GLU A 269 -10.70 21.07 -0.61
C GLU A 269 -10.00 21.31 -1.95
N GLY A 270 -8.79 20.77 -2.12
CA GLY A 270 -7.93 20.94 -3.30
C GLY A 270 -8.19 19.99 -4.47
N ILE A 271 -9.19 19.10 -4.39
CA ILE A 271 -9.44 18.15 -5.49
C ILE A 271 -9.93 18.89 -6.75
N PRO A 272 -9.35 18.59 -7.92
CA PRO A 272 -9.72 19.26 -9.17
C PRO A 272 -11.01 18.73 -9.83
N GLY A 273 -11.55 17.63 -9.32
CA GLY A 273 -12.76 16.97 -9.83
C GLY A 273 -13.80 16.74 -8.74
N ARG A 274 -14.68 15.79 -8.97
CA ARG A 274 -15.68 15.33 -8.01
C ARG A 274 -15.20 14.09 -7.26
N LEU A 275 -15.98 13.66 -6.27
CA LEU A 275 -15.67 12.55 -5.37
C LEU A 275 -16.76 11.47 -5.46
N CYS A 276 -16.33 10.21 -5.49
CA CYS A 276 -17.20 9.04 -5.46
C CYS A 276 -17.16 8.40 -4.07
N LEU A 277 -18.30 7.95 -3.55
CA LEU A 277 -18.36 7.26 -2.27
C LEU A 277 -18.57 5.77 -2.44
N THR A 278 -17.97 4.99 -1.55
CA THR A 278 -18.34 3.59 -1.32
C THR A 278 -18.79 3.36 0.10
N LEU A 279 -19.79 2.50 0.25
CA LEU A 279 -20.39 2.11 1.51
C LEU A 279 -20.11 0.63 1.75
N ASP A 280 -19.36 0.33 2.82
CA ASP A 280 -19.21 -1.01 3.35
C ASP A 280 -19.97 -1.12 4.68
N MET A 281 -20.57 -2.27 4.96
CA MET A 281 -21.30 -2.50 6.21
C MET A 281 -20.75 -3.75 6.87
N TRP A 282 -20.20 -3.58 8.07
CA TRP A 282 -19.75 -4.71 8.89
C TRP A 282 -20.72 -4.90 10.05
N THR A 283 -20.90 -6.14 10.49
CA THR A 283 -21.79 -6.46 11.61
C THR A 283 -20.99 -6.84 12.84
N SER A 284 -21.46 -6.51 14.03
CA SER A 284 -20.91 -7.06 15.28
C SER A 284 -21.65 -8.32 15.71
N LYS A 285 -21.07 -9.07 16.65
CA LYS A 285 -21.77 -10.19 17.34
C LYS A 285 -23.03 -9.77 18.06
N LEU A 286 -23.14 -8.49 18.40
CA LEU A 286 -24.32 -7.89 19.04
C LEU A 286 -25.35 -7.39 18.00
N THR A 287 -25.22 -7.77 16.74
CA THR A 287 -26.11 -7.40 15.62
C THR A 287 -26.16 -5.90 15.29
N LEU A 288 -25.19 -5.12 15.78
CA LEU A 288 -25.02 -3.71 15.40
C LEU A 288 -24.30 -3.61 14.06
N GLY A 289 -24.68 -2.64 13.24
CA GLY A 289 -24.00 -2.32 11.99
C GLY A 289 -22.91 -1.26 12.17
N TYR A 290 -21.87 -1.34 11.34
CA TYR A 290 -20.83 -0.33 11.22
C TYR A 290 -20.66 0.03 9.75
N VAL A 291 -21.07 1.24 9.37
CA VAL A 291 -21.01 1.77 8.01
C VAL A 291 -19.66 2.45 7.80
N PHE A 292 -18.84 1.90 6.93
CA PHE A 292 -17.60 2.49 6.46
C PHE A 292 -17.88 3.29 5.20
N ILE A 293 -17.61 4.59 5.25
CA ILE A 293 -17.78 5.50 4.12
C ILE A 293 -16.41 5.90 3.62
N THR A 294 -16.05 5.47 2.41
CA THR A 294 -14.76 5.79 1.79
C THR A 294 -14.97 6.68 0.57
N GLY A 295 -14.19 7.76 0.48
CA GLY A 295 -14.12 8.63 -0.68
C GLY A 295 -13.05 8.18 -1.68
N HIS A 296 -13.37 8.23 -2.96
CA HIS A 296 -12.50 7.92 -4.09
C HIS A 296 -12.50 9.10 -5.05
N PHE A 297 -11.32 9.53 -5.47
CA PHE A 297 -11.16 10.66 -6.38
C PHE A 297 -9.82 10.57 -7.12
N ILE A 298 -9.67 11.34 -8.19
CA ILE A 298 -8.40 11.46 -8.91
C ILE A 298 -7.77 12.81 -8.64
N ASP A 299 -6.57 12.79 -8.05
CA ASP A 299 -5.83 13.98 -7.65
C ASP A 299 -5.24 14.76 -8.84
N SER A 300 -4.60 15.89 -8.55
CA SER A 300 -3.96 16.74 -9.55
C SER A 300 -2.85 16.04 -10.35
N ASP A 301 -2.22 15.01 -9.76
CA ASP A 301 -1.18 14.20 -10.40
C ASP A 301 -1.74 13.07 -11.28
N TRP A 302 -3.08 12.93 -11.33
CA TRP A 302 -3.82 11.86 -12.01
C TRP A 302 -3.64 10.49 -11.36
N LYS A 303 -3.49 10.46 -10.04
CA LYS A 303 -3.52 9.22 -9.26
C LYS A 303 -4.87 9.05 -8.60
N ILE A 304 -5.36 7.81 -8.60
CA ILE A 304 -6.55 7.44 -7.81
C ILE A 304 -6.14 7.51 -6.33
N GLN A 305 -6.90 8.29 -5.58
CA GLN A 305 -6.81 8.42 -4.14
C GLN A 305 -8.05 7.77 -3.53
N LYS A 306 -7.83 7.05 -2.43
CA LYS A 306 -8.86 6.46 -1.58
C LYS A 306 -8.66 7.00 -0.18
N LYS A 307 -9.72 7.41 0.51
CA LYS A 307 -9.68 7.86 1.91
C LYS A 307 -10.92 7.37 2.65
N LEU A 308 -10.76 6.58 3.70
CA LEU A 308 -11.83 6.32 4.65
C LEU A 308 -12.21 7.63 5.37
N LEU A 309 -13.47 8.05 5.23
CA LEU A 309 -13.98 9.30 5.77
C LEU A 309 -14.68 9.08 7.10
N ASN A 310 -15.62 8.14 7.15
CA ASN A 310 -16.37 7.86 8.37
C ASN A 310 -16.47 6.36 8.66
N VAL A 311 -16.57 6.03 9.94
CA VAL A 311 -17.02 4.72 10.43
C VAL A 311 -18.16 4.97 11.42
N LEU A 312 -19.39 4.77 10.96
CA LEU A 312 -20.59 5.12 11.72
C LEU A 312 -21.23 3.87 12.30
N MET A 313 -21.49 3.85 13.59
CA MET A 313 -22.29 2.78 14.21
C MET A 313 -23.77 3.02 13.90
N GLU A 314 -24.41 2.03 13.29
CA GLU A 314 -25.83 2.01 12.97
C GLU A 314 -26.52 0.95 13.83
N PRO A 315 -27.35 1.34 14.82
CA PRO A 315 -28.06 0.39 15.67
C PRO A 315 -29.07 -0.47 14.91
N TYR A 316 -29.60 0.03 13.78
CA TYR A 316 -30.59 -0.69 12.97
C TYR A 316 -30.12 -0.78 11.52
N PRO A 317 -29.12 -1.63 11.20
CA PRO A 317 -28.53 -1.70 9.86
C PRO A 317 -29.51 -2.11 8.75
N GLU A 318 -30.63 -2.72 9.13
CA GLU A 318 -31.72 -3.10 8.22
C GLU A 318 -32.66 -1.93 7.85
N SER A 319 -32.52 -0.75 8.49
CA SER A 319 -33.31 0.44 8.14
C SER A 319 -32.95 0.92 6.73
N GLU A 320 -33.98 1.17 5.92
CA GLU A 320 -33.81 1.62 4.54
C GLU A 320 -33.32 3.09 4.45
N GLU A 321 -33.43 3.83 5.56
CA GLU A 321 -33.00 5.22 5.70
C GLU A 321 -31.58 5.35 6.25
N ALA A 322 -31.11 4.38 7.04
CA ALA A 322 -29.84 4.44 7.76
C ALA A 322 -28.65 4.84 6.87
N LEU A 323 -28.50 4.17 5.73
CA LEU A 323 -27.40 4.43 4.79
C LEU A 323 -27.52 5.81 4.13
N SER A 324 -28.73 6.27 3.82
CA SER A 324 -28.94 7.61 3.25
C SER A 324 -28.64 8.74 4.24
N LEU A 325 -28.96 8.53 5.51
CA LEU A 325 -28.63 9.46 6.58
C LEU A 325 -27.11 9.50 6.82
N ALA A 326 -26.47 8.33 6.86
CA ALA A 326 -25.03 8.19 6.97
C ALA A 326 -24.29 8.95 5.85
N VAL A 327 -24.72 8.79 4.59
CA VAL A 327 -24.17 9.54 3.44
C VAL A 327 -24.43 11.04 3.57
N SER A 328 -25.65 11.47 3.92
CA SER A 328 -25.96 12.89 4.07
C SER A 328 -25.12 13.56 5.16
N ASN A 329 -24.88 12.87 6.27
CA ASN A 329 -24.02 13.35 7.36
C ASN A 329 -22.57 13.47 6.89
N CYS A 330 -22.04 12.43 6.24
CA CYS A 330 -20.70 12.45 5.66
C CYS A 330 -20.52 13.61 4.68
N VAL A 331 -21.45 13.81 3.75
CA VAL A 331 -21.38 14.92 2.78
C VAL A 331 -21.30 16.27 3.47
N SER A 332 -22.10 16.47 4.52
CA SER A 332 -22.15 17.74 5.25
C SER A 332 -20.92 17.97 6.13
N GLU A 333 -20.44 16.92 6.80
CA GLU A 333 -19.28 16.98 7.70
C GLU A 333 -17.97 17.23 6.94
N TRP A 334 -17.85 16.67 5.75
CA TRP A 334 -16.63 16.74 4.93
C TRP A 334 -16.65 17.87 3.88
N GLY A 335 -17.71 18.69 3.84
CA GLY A 335 -17.83 19.81 2.89
C GLY A 335 -17.89 19.36 1.43
N LEU A 336 -18.62 18.28 1.17
CA LEU A 336 -18.71 17.62 -0.14
C LEU A 336 -19.96 18.04 -0.95
N GLU A 337 -20.65 19.10 -0.53
CA GLU A 337 -21.84 19.60 -1.24
C GLU A 337 -21.51 19.97 -2.70
N GLY A 338 -22.30 19.44 -3.65
CA GLY A 338 -22.07 19.63 -5.08
C GLY A 338 -20.84 18.90 -5.66
N LYS A 339 -20.04 18.22 -4.82
CA LYS A 339 -18.87 17.45 -5.22
C LYS A 339 -19.12 15.94 -5.28
N LEU A 340 -20.22 15.44 -4.74
CA LEU A 340 -20.54 14.00 -4.79
C LEU A 340 -20.97 13.58 -6.21
N PHE A 341 -20.24 12.63 -6.81
CA PHE A 341 -20.48 12.16 -8.18
C PHE A 341 -21.25 10.84 -8.23
N SER A 342 -20.82 9.83 -7.47
CA SER A 342 -21.46 8.51 -7.45
C SER A 342 -21.42 7.90 -6.04
N VAL A 343 -22.28 6.91 -5.80
CA VAL A 343 -22.29 6.10 -4.58
C VAL A 343 -22.35 4.62 -4.94
N ALA A 344 -21.47 3.80 -4.36
CA ALA A 344 -21.43 2.36 -4.58
C ALA A 344 -21.58 1.59 -3.25
N PHE A 345 -22.48 0.62 -3.21
CA PHE A 345 -22.63 -0.28 -2.08
C PHE A 345 -21.78 -1.54 -2.31
N ASN A 346 -21.03 -1.94 -1.29
CA ASN A 346 -20.25 -3.19 -1.35
C ASN A 346 -21.11 -4.43 -1.21
N HIS A 347 -22.20 -4.33 -0.45
CA HIS A 347 -23.15 -5.40 -0.26
C HIS A 347 -24.44 -5.13 -1.01
N PRO A 348 -25.24 -6.17 -1.32
CA PRO A 348 -26.53 -5.99 -1.98
C PRO A 348 -27.44 -5.10 -1.13
N ALA A 349 -27.72 -3.90 -1.62
CA ALA A 349 -28.64 -2.96 -0.98
C ALA A 349 -30.10 -3.26 -1.35
N SER A 350 -31.04 -2.85 -0.49
CA SER A 350 -32.47 -2.89 -0.83
C SER A 350 -32.78 -1.89 -1.95
N LYS A 351 -33.84 -2.17 -2.71
CA LYS A 351 -34.28 -1.25 -3.78
C LYS A 351 -34.61 0.15 -3.20
N THR A 352 -35.22 0.20 -2.01
CA THR A 352 -35.53 1.46 -1.33
C THR A 352 -34.28 2.20 -0.90
N ALA A 353 -33.27 1.50 -0.35
CA ALA A 353 -32.00 2.14 0.02
C ALA A 353 -31.30 2.78 -1.20
N VAL A 354 -31.31 2.09 -2.35
CA VAL A 354 -30.80 2.65 -3.62
C VAL A 354 -31.59 3.88 -4.06
N GLU A 355 -32.92 3.86 -3.95
CA GLU A 355 -33.78 4.98 -4.32
C GLU A 355 -33.62 6.19 -3.38
N ASN A 356 -33.40 5.95 -2.09
CA ASN A 356 -33.14 6.99 -1.10
C ASN A 356 -31.81 7.71 -1.41
N ILE A 357 -30.75 6.96 -1.77
CA ILE A 357 -29.49 7.54 -2.22
C ILE A 357 -29.65 8.28 -3.55
N ARG A 358 -30.39 7.71 -4.52
CA ARG A 358 -30.68 8.38 -5.80
C ARG A 358 -31.34 9.73 -5.56
N SER A 359 -32.39 9.76 -4.74
CA SER A 359 -33.09 10.99 -4.36
C SER A 359 -32.15 12.01 -3.70
N LEU A 360 -31.26 11.56 -2.81
CA LEU A 360 -30.24 12.40 -2.20
C LEU A 360 -29.28 13.00 -3.25
N LEU A 361 -28.83 12.19 -4.21
CA LEU A 361 -27.96 12.66 -5.30
C LEU A 361 -28.68 13.66 -6.21
N CYS A 362 -29.95 13.42 -6.59
CA CYS A 362 -30.73 14.37 -7.38
C CYS A 362 -30.82 15.74 -6.71
N VAL A 363 -31.03 15.78 -5.40
CA VAL A 363 -31.14 17.04 -4.65
C VAL A 363 -29.79 17.72 -4.48
N ARG A 364 -28.74 16.96 -4.18
CA ARG A 364 -27.40 17.50 -3.87
C ARG A 364 -26.58 17.81 -5.12
N ASN A 365 -26.88 17.18 -6.24
CA ASN A 365 -26.18 17.35 -7.50
C ASN A 365 -27.13 17.11 -8.70
N PRO A 366 -28.13 17.99 -8.91
CA PRO A 366 -29.16 17.83 -9.94
C PRO A 366 -28.60 17.83 -11.36
N GLY A 367 -27.34 18.24 -11.54
CA GLY A 367 -26.65 18.10 -12.81
C GLY A 367 -26.50 16.63 -13.17
N VAL A 368 -25.97 15.78 -12.27
CA VAL A 368 -25.37 14.50 -12.64
C VAL A 368 -26.39 13.40 -12.90
N LEU A 369 -26.81 13.28 -14.17
CA LEU A 369 -27.68 12.20 -14.68
C LEU A 369 -28.84 11.84 -13.74
N ASP A 370 -29.48 12.83 -13.13
CA ASP A 370 -30.58 12.64 -12.16
C ASP A 370 -30.31 11.53 -11.11
N GLY A 371 -29.08 11.47 -10.57
CA GLY A 371 -28.72 10.51 -9.52
C GLY A 371 -28.64 9.05 -9.98
N GLN A 372 -28.51 8.79 -11.29
CA GLN A 372 -28.40 7.44 -11.84
C GLN A 372 -27.06 6.75 -11.52
N LEU A 373 -26.04 7.50 -11.07
CA LEU A 373 -24.72 6.97 -10.73
C LEU A 373 -24.69 6.30 -9.33
N VAL A 374 -25.58 5.33 -9.11
CA VAL A 374 -25.65 4.52 -7.89
C VAL A 374 -25.46 3.05 -8.22
N ILE A 375 -24.43 2.43 -7.64
CA ILE A 375 -24.16 1.00 -7.79
C ILE A 375 -24.67 0.27 -6.56
N GLY A 376 -25.79 -0.46 -6.67
CA GLY A 376 -26.48 -1.08 -5.52
C GLY A 376 -25.82 -2.34 -4.92
N ASN A 377 -24.75 -2.85 -5.53
CA ASN A 377 -24.02 -4.02 -5.06
C ASN A 377 -22.63 -4.04 -5.72
N CYS A 378 -21.61 -4.64 -5.14
CA CYS A 378 -20.33 -4.80 -5.85
C CYS A 378 -20.25 -6.15 -6.57
N VAL A 379 -19.48 -6.19 -7.66
CA VAL A 379 -19.27 -7.41 -8.45
C VAL A 379 -18.60 -8.53 -7.65
N ALA A 380 -17.65 -8.19 -6.76
CA ALA A 380 -17.00 -9.17 -5.90
C ALA A 380 -18.02 -9.94 -5.04
N ARG A 381 -18.93 -9.23 -4.37
CA ARG A 381 -20.02 -9.86 -3.60
C ARG A 381 -21.05 -10.55 -4.47
N THR A 382 -21.26 -10.07 -5.69
CA THR A 382 -22.07 -10.80 -6.68
C THR A 382 -21.43 -12.17 -7.00
N PHE A 383 -20.13 -12.21 -7.27
CA PHE A 383 -19.40 -13.46 -7.54
C PHE A 383 -19.37 -14.38 -6.33
N SER A 384 -19.08 -13.88 -5.12
CA SER A 384 -19.16 -14.69 -3.90
C SER A 384 -20.56 -15.24 -3.67
N GLY A 385 -21.61 -14.44 -3.89
CA GLY A 385 -23.00 -14.89 -3.77
C GLY A 385 -23.34 -16.00 -4.76
N LEU A 386 -22.86 -15.90 -6.00
CA LEU A 386 -23.03 -16.95 -7.02
C LEU A 386 -22.28 -18.22 -6.66
N ALA A 387 -21.02 -18.10 -6.26
CA ALA A 387 -20.20 -19.22 -5.82
C ALA A 387 -20.85 -19.92 -4.62
N LYS A 388 -21.39 -19.15 -3.67
CA LYS A 388 -22.14 -19.68 -2.53
C LYS A 388 -23.34 -20.50 -2.93
N ASP A 389 -24.18 -20.02 -3.84
CA ASP A 389 -25.33 -20.79 -4.33
C ASP A 389 -24.91 -22.14 -4.94
N VAL A 390 -23.82 -22.13 -5.72
CA VAL A 390 -23.28 -23.34 -6.37
C VAL A 390 -22.76 -24.31 -5.31
N LEU A 391 -21.97 -23.83 -4.36
CA LEU A 391 -21.42 -24.63 -3.27
C LEU A 391 -22.53 -25.18 -2.35
N ASP A 392 -23.57 -24.39 -2.05
CA ASP A 392 -24.70 -24.82 -1.22
C ASP A 392 -25.50 -25.95 -1.88
N LYS A 393 -25.65 -25.93 -3.21
CA LYS A 393 -26.25 -27.04 -3.98
C LYS A 393 -25.39 -28.32 -3.92
N GLY A 394 -24.07 -28.18 -3.86
CA GLY A 394 -23.10 -29.28 -3.81
C GLY A 394 -22.66 -29.71 -2.40
N LYS A 395 -23.26 -29.16 -1.34
CA LYS A 395 -22.73 -29.23 0.04
C LYS A 395 -22.40 -30.64 0.53
N ASP A 396 -23.22 -31.62 0.17
CA ASP A 396 -23.08 -33.00 0.65
C ASP A 396 -21.89 -33.70 -0.03
N VAL A 397 -21.73 -33.51 -1.34
CA VAL A 397 -20.58 -34.01 -2.11
C VAL A 397 -19.29 -33.31 -1.65
N ILE A 398 -19.34 -31.98 -1.49
CA ILE A 398 -18.19 -31.20 -1.01
C ILE A 398 -17.77 -31.67 0.38
N LYS A 399 -18.72 -32.01 1.26
CA LYS A 399 -18.41 -32.57 2.57
C LYS A 399 -17.65 -33.91 2.45
N LYS A 400 -18.10 -34.84 1.60
CA LYS A 400 -17.40 -36.12 1.37
C LYS A 400 -15.98 -35.91 0.86
N ILE A 401 -15.79 -35.01 -0.11
CA ILE A 401 -14.46 -34.67 -0.63
C ILE A 401 -13.59 -34.09 0.48
N ARG A 402 -14.11 -33.13 1.25
CA ARG A 402 -13.39 -32.54 2.38
C ARG A 402 -12.98 -33.57 3.43
N ASP A 403 -13.88 -34.48 3.78
CA ASP A 403 -13.59 -35.56 4.73
C ASP A 403 -12.51 -36.51 4.17
N SER A 404 -12.50 -36.75 2.85
CA SER A 404 -11.47 -37.54 2.18
C SER A 404 -10.10 -36.85 2.17
N VAL A 405 -10.06 -35.55 1.85
CA VAL A 405 -8.84 -34.75 1.94
C VAL A 405 -8.33 -34.68 3.37
N LYS A 406 -9.25 -34.55 4.35
CA LYS A 406 -8.91 -34.58 5.77
C LYS A 406 -8.27 -35.91 6.16
N HIS A 407 -8.78 -37.04 5.69
CA HIS A 407 -8.19 -38.36 5.94
C HIS A 407 -6.74 -38.45 5.45
N VAL A 408 -6.46 -37.91 4.25
CA VAL A 408 -5.09 -37.88 3.71
C VAL A 408 -4.19 -36.96 4.52
N LYS A 409 -4.70 -35.82 4.99
CA LYS A 409 -3.92 -34.76 5.67
C LYS A 409 -3.83 -34.90 7.19
N THR A 410 -4.50 -35.88 7.80
CA THR A 410 -4.48 -36.05 9.26
C THR A 410 -3.16 -36.61 9.79
N SER A 411 -2.38 -37.32 8.97
CA SER A 411 -1.08 -37.86 9.38
C SER A 411 -0.08 -37.90 8.23
N GLU A 412 1.21 -37.80 8.56
CA GLU A 412 2.31 -37.92 7.59
C GLU A 412 2.28 -39.29 6.88
N SER A 413 1.99 -40.37 7.62
CA SER A 413 1.87 -41.72 7.04
C SER A 413 0.75 -41.85 6.01
N HIS A 414 -0.40 -41.19 6.21
CA HIS A 414 -1.48 -41.19 5.21
C HIS A 414 -1.10 -40.39 3.97
N GLU A 415 -0.39 -39.28 4.16
CA GLU A 415 0.10 -38.45 3.07
C GLU A 415 1.16 -39.17 2.22
N GLU A 416 2.14 -39.81 2.87
CA GLU A 416 3.14 -40.67 2.20
C GLU A 416 2.46 -41.78 1.41
N ARG A 417 1.50 -42.48 2.03
CA ARG A 417 0.75 -43.55 1.36
C ARG A 417 -0.02 -43.06 0.14
N PHE A 418 -0.63 -41.88 0.23
CA PHE A 418 -1.35 -41.27 -0.88
C PHE A 418 -0.40 -40.89 -2.03
N VAL A 419 0.79 -40.36 -1.71
CA VAL A 419 1.84 -40.06 -2.69
C VAL A 419 2.37 -41.33 -3.36
N GLU A 420 2.61 -42.40 -2.61
CA GLU A 420 2.99 -43.71 -3.16
C GLU A 420 1.95 -44.22 -4.17
N LEU A 421 0.67 -44.13 -3.83
CA LEU A 421 -0.42 -44.55 -4.72
C LEU A 421 -0.47 -43.67 -5.98
N LYS A 422 -0.29 -42.35 -5.84
CA LYS A 422 -0.21 -41.42 -6.97
C LYS A 422 0.93 -41.79 -7.93
N GLU A 423 2.11 -42.13 -7.39
CA GLU A 423 3.28 -42.56 -8.17
C GLU A 423 3.05 -43.92 -8.85
N GLN A 424 2.47 -44.89 -8.13
CA GLN A 424 2.15 -46.22 -8.67
C GLN A 424 1.16 -46.16 -9.83
N LEU A 425 0.16 -45.28 -9.74
CA LEU A 425 -0.83 -45.06 -10.78
C LEU A 425 -0.33 -44.14 -11.91
N GLN A 426 0.84 -43.53 -11.74
CA GLN A 426 1.42 -42.58 -12.70
C GLN A 426 0.47 -41.42 -13.05
N VAL A 427 -0.29 -40.92 -12.08
CA VAL A 427 -1.28 -39.85 -12.31
C VAL A 427 -0.55 -38.55 -12.69
N PRO A 428 -0.75 -38.00 -13.89
CA PRO A 428 -0.01 -36.84 -14.40
C PRO A 428 -0.62 -35.52 -13.90
N SER A 429 -0.66 -35.32 -12.59
CA SER A 429 -1.13 -34.08 -11.96
C SER A 429 -0.09 -33.55 -10.98
N ASP A 430 0.23 -32.25 -11.09
CA ASP A 430 1.11 -31.55 -10.16
C ASP A 430 0.33 -30.89 -9.00
N LYS A 431 -0.99 -31.08 -8.94
CA LYS A 431 -1.82 -30.49 -7.88
C LYS A 431 -1.49 -31.11 -6.53
N VAL A 432 -1.47 -30.24 -5.52
CA VAL A 432 -1.33 -30.61 -4.12
C VAL A 432 -2.70 -30.54 -3.46
N LEU A 433 -3.06 -31.57 -2.69
CA LEU A 433 -4.27 -31.55 -1.88
C LEU A 433 -4.10 -30.58 -0.71
N CYS A 434 -5.10 -29.75 -0.48
CA CYS A 434 -5.16 -28.83 0.65
C CYS A 434 -6.57 -28.84 1.24
N LEU A 435 -6.67 -28.70 2.56
CA LEU A 435 -7.95 -28.44 3.21
C LEU A 435 -8.40 -27.02 2.89
N ASP A 436 -9.70 -26.87 2.65
CA ASP A 436 -10.30 -25.58 2.35
C ASP A 436 -10.56 -24.75 3.61
N ASP A 437 -10.47 -23.43 3.47
CA ASP A 437 -11.06 -22.47 4.39
C ASP A 437 -12.51 -22.22 3.96
N LYS A 438 -13.47 -22.65 4.77
CA LYS A 438 -14.90 -22.53 4.46
C LYS A 438 -15.38 -21.08 4.36
N THR A 439 -14.60 -20.12 4.85
CA THR A 439 -14.91 -18.70 4.71
C THR A 439 -14.54 -18.15 3.33
N GLN A 440 -13.73 -18.88 2.55
CA GLN A 440 -13.25 -18.46 1.24
C GLN A 440 -13.53 -19.48 0.13
N TRP A 441 -14.35 -19.11 -0.85
CA TRP A 441 -14.82 -20.06 -1.86
C TRP A 441 -13.75 -20.50 -2.88
N ASN A 442 -12.70 -19.71 -3.10
CA ASN A 442 -11.56 -20.14 -3.92
C ASN A 442 -10.85 -21.36 -3.33
N THR A 443 -10.69 -21.42 -2.01
CA THR A 443 -9.99 -22.54 -1.37
C THR A 443 -10.80 -23.82 -1.51
N THR A 444 -12.13 -23.73 -1.39
CA THR A 444 -13.04 -24.84 -1.67
C THR A 444 -12.95 -25.27 -3.14
N TYR A 445 -12.96 -24.31 -4.07
CA TYR A 445 -12.81 -24.59 -5.50
C TYR A 445 -11.48 -25.30 -5.81
N ASN A 446 -10.36 -24.80 -5.27
CA ASN A 446 -9.04 -25.39 -5.46
C ASN A 446 -8.95 -26.81 -4.88
N MET A 447 -9.55 -27.05 -3.71
CA MET A 447 -9.67 -28.39 -3.12
C MET A 447 -10.43 -29.34 -4.06
N LEU A 448 -11.56 -28.89 -4.62
CA LEU A 448 -12.36 -29.71 -5.54
C LEU A 448 -11.61 -30.02 -6.84
N VAL A 449 -10.92 -29.04 -7.43
CA VAL A 449 -10.11 -29.23 -8.65
C VAL A 449 -8.99 -30.23 -8.38
N ALA A 450 -8.22 -30.04 -7.30
CA ALA A 450 -7.14 -30.95 -6.94
C ALA A 450 -7.66 -32.38 -6.67
N ALA A 451 -8.77 -32.51 -5.94
CA ALA A 451 -9.38 -33.81 -5.67
C ALA A 451 -9.90 -34.48 -6.95
N SER A 452 -10.48 -33.71 -7.87
CA SER A 452 -10.98 -34.22 -9.15
C SER A 452 -9.86 -34.75 -10.04
N GLU A 453 -8.71 -34.05 -10.11
CA GLU A 453 -7.52 -34.53 -10.84
C GLU A 453 -6.89 -35.78 -10.20
N LEU A 454 -7.07 -35.97 -8.89
CA LEU A 454 -6.51 -37.09 -8.13
C LEU A 454 -7.56 -38.19 -7.82
N LYS A 455 -8.72 -38.17 -8.49
CA LYS A 455 -9.85 -39.06 -8.18
C LYS A 455 -9.49 -40.56 -8.23
N GLU A 456 -8.62 -40.96 -9.14
CA GLU A 456 -8.16 -42.35 -9.28
C GLU A 456 -7.34 -42.80 -8.07
N VAL A 457 -6.55 -41.90 -7.49
CA VAL A 457 -5.78 -42.16 -6.27
C VAL A 457 -6.72 -42.39 -5.08
N PHE A 458 -7.77 -41.58 -4.95
CA PHE A 458 -8.80 -41.78 -3.92
C PHE A 458 -9.56 -43.10 -4.09
N SER A 459 -9.87 -43.51 -5.33
CA SER A 459 -10.48 -44.82 -5.59
C SER A 459 -9.57 -45.99 -5.18
N CYS A 460 -8.25 -45.86 -5.37
CA CYS A 460 -7.30 -46.87 -4.92
C CYS A 460 -7.08 -46.84 -3.40
N LEU A 461 -7.12 -45.66 -2.79
CA LEU A 461 -7.00 -45.49 -1.35
C LEU A 461 -8.08 -46.28 -0.59
N ASP A 462 -9.31 -46.30 -1.10
CA ASP A 462 -10.43 -47.11 -0.55
C ASP A 462 -10.11 -48.60 -0.46
N THR A 463 -9.33 -49.13 -1.39
CA THR A 463 -8.90 -50.53 -1.35
C THR A 463 -7.64 -50.73 -0.50
N ALA A 464 -6.77 -49.71 -0.44
CA ALA A 464 -5.45 -49.78 0.19
C ALA A 464 -5.46 -49.47 1.69
N ASP A 465 -6.45 -48.72 2.18
CA ASP A 465 -6.55 -48.26 3.56
C ASP A 465 -7.94 -48.58 4.16
N PRO A 466 -8.04 -49.59 5.04
CA PRO A 466 -9.30 -49.97 5.69
C PRO A 466 -9.90 -48.90 6.59
N ASP A 467 -9.09 -47.92 7.05
CA ASP A 467 -9.56 -46.84 7.92
C ASP A 467 -10.14 -45.66 7.11
N PHE A 468 -9.97 -45.65 5.79
CA PHE A 468 -10.59 -44.68 4.90
C PHE A 468 -12.09 -44.97 4.78
N LYS A 469 -12.92 -44.10 5.38
CA LYS A 469 -14.36 -44.27 5.46
C LYS A 469 -15.08 -43.27 4.56
N GLN A 470 -16.16 -43.74 3.92
CA GLN A 470 -17.03 -42.95 3.03
C GLN A 470 -16.32 -42.42 1.77
N PRO A 471 -15.73 -43.31 0.95
CA PRO A 471 -15.12 -42.91 -0.32
C PRO A 471 -16.15 -42.23 -1.24
N PRO A 472 -15.76 -41.20 -2.02
CA PRO A 472 -16.65 -40.61 -3.01
C PRO A 472 -16.99 -41.61 -4.13
N SER A 473 -18.27 -41.73 -4.47
CA SER A 473 -18.76 -42.59 -5.55
C SER A 473 -18.52 -42.00 -6.94
N ALA A 474 -18.70 -42.80 -8.00
CA ALA A 474 -18.62 -42.31 -9.38
C ALA A 474 -19.59 -41.15 -9.67
N GLU A 475 -20.81 -41.21 -9.11
CA GLU A 475 -21.80 -40.13 -9.20
C GLU A 475 -21.35 -38.87 -8.42
N ASP A 476 -20.75 -39.04 -7.24
CA ASP A 476 -20.17 -37.92 -6.51
C ASP A 476 -19.08 -37.21 -7.34
N TRP A 477 -18.20 -37.95 -8.02
CA TRP A 477 -17.17 -37.39 -8.88
C TRP A 477 -17.74 -36.63 -10.09
N MET A 478 -18.82 -37.13 -10.70
CA MET A 478 -19.53 -36.39 -11.76
C MET A 478 -20.07 -35.05 -11.25
N HIS A 479 -20.61 -35.02 -10.04
CA HIS A 479 -21.06 -33.78 -9.41
C HIS A 479 -19.88 -32.83 -9.12
N VAL A 480 -18.73 -33.34 -8.65
CA VAL A 480 -17.52 -32.52 -8.43
C VAL A 480 -17.04 -31.86 -9.72
N GLU A 481 -16.97 -32.61 -10.83
CA GLU A 481 -16.57 -32.09 -12.14
C GLU A 481 -17.55 -31.00 -12.63
N SER A 482 -18.85 -31.20 -12.39
CA SER A 482 -19.88 -30.20 -12.69
C SER A 482 -19.70 -28.93 -11.86
N LEU A 483 -19.49 -29.05 -10.54
CA LEU A 483 -19.23 -27.92 -9.65
C LEU A 483 -17.98 -27.14 -10.09
N CYS A 484 -16.89 -27.84 -10.43
CA CYS A 484 -15.67 -27.21 -10.92
C CYS A 484 -15.92 -26.43 -12.21
N THR A 485 -16.76 -26.96 -13.10
CA THR A 485 -17.13 -26.29 -14.36
C THR A 485 -17.87 -24.96 -14.11
N PHE A 486 -18.76 -24.89 -13.11
CA PHE A 486 -19.46 -23.64 -12.76
C PHE A 486 -18.61 -22.62 -12.03
N LEU A 487 -17.76 -23.09 -11.13
CA LEU A 487 -16.94 -22.22 -10.30
C LEU A 487 -15.75 -21.66 -11.09
N LYS A 488 -15.29 -22.36 -12.13
CA LYS A 488 -14.13 -21.94 -12.92
C LYS A 488 -14.24 -20.53 -13.52
N PRO A 489 -15.31 -20.15 -14.27
CA PRO A 489 -15.43 -18.80 -14.81
C PRO A 489 -15.44 -17.72 -13.72
N LEU A 490 -16.12 -17.99 -12.60
CA LEU A 490 -16.12 -17.09 -11.45
C LEU A 490 -14.72 -16.95 -10.85
N TYR A 491 -14.01 -18.07 -10.67
CA TYR A 491 -12.68 -18.10 -10.09
C TYR A 491 -11.67 -17.35 -10.95
N GLU A 492 -11.70 -17.54 -12.27
CA GLU A 492 -10.84 -16.82 -13.21
C GLU A 492 -11.12 -15.31 -13.20
N ALA A 493 -12.41 -14.93 -13.20
CA ALA A 493 -12.81 -13.53 -13.13
C ALA A 493 -12.36 -12.89 -11.80
N ALA A 494 -12.67 -13.52 -10.67
CA ALA A 494 -12.27 -13.08 -9.33
C ALA A 494 -10.75 -12.99 -9.17
N SER A 495 -10.00 -13.95 -9.70
CA SER A 495 -8.53 -13.96 -9.66
C SER A 495 -7.93 -12.83 -10.51
N THR A 496 -8.55 -12.49 -11.63
CA THR A 496 -8.17 -11.33 -12.46
C THR A 496 -8.38 -10.02 -11.70
N LEU A 497 -9.47 -9.93 -10.93
CA LEU A 497 -9.76 -8.78 -10.07
C LEU A 497 -8.78 -8.68 -8.89
N GLN A 498 -8.38 -9.82 -8.30
CA GLN A 498 -7.40 -9.84 -7.21
C GLN A 498 -5.99 -9.46 -7.68
N SER A 499 -5.52 -10.06 -8.77
CA SER A 499 -4.15 -9.87 -9.27
C SER A 499 -3.86 -8.47 -9.83
N SER A 500 -4.90 -7.73 -10.24
CA SER A 500 -4.73 -6.39 -10.81
C SER A 500 -4.48 -5.30 -9.77
N GLY A 501 -4.62 -5.59 -8.46
CA GLY A 501 -4.34 -4.69 -7.34
C GLY A 501 -5.29 -3.50 -7.20
N ASN A 502 -5.70 -2.89 -8.31
CA ASN A 502 -6.74 -1.86 -8.46
C ASN A 502 -7.40 -2.02 -9.85
N PRO A 503 -8.23 -3.05 -10.07
CA PRO A 503 -8.97 -3.23 -11.32
C PRO A 503 -9.78 -1.97 -11.68
N SER A 504 -9.65 -1.55 -12.94
CA SER A 504 -10.44 -0.45 -13.49
C SER A 504 -11.89 -0.89 -13.74
N ALA A 505 -12.82 0.08 -13.80
CA ALA A 505 -14.20 -0.18 -14.21
C ALA A 505 -14.33 -0.90 -15.57
N VAL A 506 -13.36 -0.68 -16.47
CA VAL A 506 -13.25 -1.38 -17.76
C VAL A 506 -12.96 -2.87 -17.58
N THR A 507 -12.07 -3.23 -16.65
CA THR A 507 -11.77 -4.62 -16.29
C THR A 507 -13.02 -5.31 -15.75
N PHE A 508 -13.76 -4.65 -14.86
CA PHE A 508 -15.01 -5.19 -14.33
C PHE A 508 -16.07 -5.36 -15.40
N PHE A 509 -16.26 -4.35 -16.26
CA PHE A 509 -17.16 -4.46 -17.40
C PHE A 509 -16.86 -5.72 -18.21
N HIS A 510 -15.58 -5.95 -18.54
CA HIS A 510 -15.13 -7.11 -19.29
C HIS A 510 -15.49 -8.44 -18.62
N GLU A 511 -15.14 -8.60 -17.34
CA GLU A 511 -15.38 -9.85 -16.62
C GLU A 511 -16.88 -10.16 -16.46
N VAL A 512 -17.72 -9.15 -16.28
CA VAL A 512 -19.16 -9.35 -16.10
C VAL A 512 -19.84 -9.79 -17.39
N TRP A 513 -19.64 -9.08 -18.52
CA TRP A 513 -20.30 -9.48 -19.78
C TRP A 513 -19.75 -10.82 -20.29
N LYS A 514 -18.46 -11.12 -20.08
CA LYS A 514 -17.86 -12.42 -20.39
C LYS A 514 -18.53 -13.53 -19.58
N THR A 515 -18.68 -13.33 -18.26
CA THR A 515 -19.38 -14.27 -17.38
C THR A 515 -20.83 -14.50 -17.84
N GLN A 516 -21.56 -13.45 -18.25
CA GLN A 516 -22.91 -13.59 -18.82
C GLN A 516 -22.93 -14.41 -20.11
N SER A 517 -21.92 -14.24 -20.97
CA SER A 517 -21.79 -15.00 -22.21
C SER A 517 -21.51 -16.48 -21.94
N ASP A 518 -20.62 -16.77 -20.99
CA ASP A 518 -20.27 -18.15 -20.61
C ASP A 518 -21.45 -18.86 -19.95
N LEU A 519 -22.20 -18.17 -19.07
CA LEU A 519 -23.44 -18.71 -18.49
C LEU A 519 -24.51 -18.95 -19.56
N SER A 520 -24.68 -18.05 -20.52
CA SER A 520 -25.61 -18.25 -21.65
C SER A 520 -25.25 -19.49 -22.47
N ARG A 521 -23.95 -19.75 -22.67
CA ARG A 521 -23.47 -20.96 -23.36
C ARG A 521 -23.75 -22.23 -22.54
N ALA A 522 -23.54 -22.17 -21.23
CA ALA A 522 -23.84 -23.29 -20.34
C ALA A 522 -25.34 -23.63 -20.31
N ILE A 523 -26.22 -22.61 -20.38
CA ILE A 523 -27.68 -22.80 -20.47
C ILE A 523 -28.09 -23.46 -21.79
N ALA A 524 -27.39 -23.14 -22.89
CA ALA A 524 -27.65 -23.74 -24.20
C ALA A 524 -27.06 -25.15 -24.37
N GLY A 525 -26.35 -25.68 -23.36
CA GLY A 525 -25.79 -27.01 -23.36
C GLY A 525 -26.85 -28.11 -23.23
N GLU A 526 -26.42 -29.37 -23.40
CA GLU A 526 -27.32 -30.53 -23.37
C GLU A 526 -27.69 -31.01 -21.96
N ASP A 527 -26.87 -30.70 -20.94
CA ASP A 527 -27.07 -31.17 -19.57
C ASP A 527 -28.13 -30.32 -18.83
N PRO A 528 -29.30 -30.89 -18.45
CA PRO A 528 -30.37 -30.15 -17.78
C PRO A 528 -30.03 -29.71 -16.35
N TYR A 529 -29.21 -30.48 -15.63
CA TYR A 529 -28.75 -30.10 -14.29
C TYR A 529 -27.85 -28.87 -14.41
N VAL A 530 -26.95 -28.90 -15.40
CA VAL A 530 -26.03 -27.80 -15.66
C VAL A 530 -26.76 -26.53 -16.09
N ALA A 531 -27.71 -26.67 -17.02
CA ALA A 531 -28.54 -25.56 -17.49
C ALA A 531 -29.37 -24.94 -16.36
N GLY A 532 -29.89 -25.77 -15.44
CA GLY A 532 -30.65 -25.30 -14.28
C GLY A 532 -29.82 -24.42 -13.34
N ILE A 533 -28.58 -24.80 -13.02
CA ILE A 533 -27.67 -23.99 -12.18
C ILE A 533 -27.26 -22.72 -12.91
N ALA A 534 -26.84 -22.84 -14.18
CA ALA A 534 -26.42 -21.71 -14.99
C ALA A 534 -27.53 -20.66 -15.15
N LYS A 535 -28.80 -21.08 -15.25
CA LYS A 535 -29.95 -20.18 -15.29
C LYS A 535 -30.10 -19.36 -14.01
N THR A 536 -30.03 -19.99 -12.84
CA THR A 536 -30.08 -19.27 -11.55
C THR A 536 -28.94 -18.25 -11.43
N MET A 537 -27.73 -18.64 -11.84
CA MET A 537 -26.58 -17.74 -11.82
C MET A 537 -26.76 -16.57 -12.79
N LYS A 538 -27.22 -16.85 -14.01
CA LYS A 538 -27.47 -15.83 -15.03
C LYS A 538 -28.49 -14.80 -14.56
N GLU A 539 -29.58 -15.22 -13.93
CA GLU A 539 -30.60 -14.30 -13.40
C GLU A 539 -30.02 -13.31 -12.38
N LYS A 540 -29.11 -13.76 -11.50
CA LYS A 540 -28.43 -12.92 -10.51
C LYS A 540 -27.42 -11.96 -11.15
N VAL A 541 -26.60 -12.43 -12.11
CA VAL A 541 -25.66 -11.57 -12.85
C VAL A 541 -26.40 -10.54 -13.69
N ASP A 542 -27.47 -10.93 -14.39
CA ASP A 542 -28.30 -10.04 -15.20
C ASP A 542 -28.98 -8.99 -14.32
N LYS A 543 -29.39 -9.33 -13.10
CA LYS A 543 -29.89 -8.35 -12.11
C LYS A 543 -28.83 -7.32 -11.77
N TYR A 544 -27.63 -7.77 -11.37
CA TYR A 544 -26.51 -6.88 -11.07
C TYR A 544 -26.16 -5.96 -12.26
N TRP A 545 -26.10 -6.53 -13.47
CA TRP A 545 -25.76 -5.78 -14.68
C TRP A 545 -26.76 -4.68 -15.00
N ARG A 546 -28.07 -4.92 -14.84
CA ARG A 546 -29.10 -3.88 -15.06
C ARG A 546 -28.91 -2.66 -14.14
N GLU A 547 -28.36 -2.86 -12.95
CA GLU A 547 -28.18 -1.79 -11.97
C GLU A 547 -26.90 -0.95 -12.20
N CYS A 548 -25.87 -1.51 -12.83
CA CYS A 548 -24.56 -0.83 -12.96
C CYS A 548 -24.02 -0.69 -14.40
N SER A 549 -24.66 -1.31 -15.39
CA SER A 549 -24.14 -1.38 -16.77
C SER A 549 -23.88 -0.01 -17.39
N LEU A 550 -24.74 0.99 -17.15
CA LEU A 550 -24.54 2.36 -17.64
C LEU A 550 -23.23 2.94 -17.11
N VAL A 551 -23.02 2.88 -15.79
CA VAL A 551 -21.83 3.41 -15.12
C VAL A 551 -20.55 2.75 -15.61
N LEU A 552 -20.56 1.41 -15.72
CA LEU A 552 -19.42 0.65 -16.22
C LEU A 552 -19.16 0.94 -17.71
N ALA A 553 -20.21 1.05 -18.52
CA ALA A 553 -20.09 1.37 -19.94
C ALA A 553 -19.53 2.78 -20.16
N MET A 554 -19.93 3.78 -19.36
CA MET A 554 -19.36 5.13 -19.44
C MET A 554 -17.85 5.13 -19.18
N ALA A 555 -17.37 4.33 -18.22
CA ALA A 555 -15.94 4.18 -17.99
C ALA A 555 -15.21 3.51 -19.18
N VAL A 556 -15.84 2.54 -19.84
CA VAL A 556 -15.34 1.96 -21.09
C VAL A 556 -15.28 2.99 -22.21
N VAL A 557 -16.29 3.85 -22.33
CA VAL A 557 -16.30 4.94 -23.33
C VAL A 557 -15.12 5.89 -23.10
N MET A 558 -14.78 6.18 -21.84
CA MET A 558 -13.62 7.00 -21.49
C MET A 558 -12.26 6.30 -21.69
N ASP A 559 -12.22 5.03 -22.10
CA ASP A 559 -10.97 4.37 -22.48
C ASP A 559 -10.73 4.44 -24.00
N PRO A 560 -9.67 5.12 -24.48
CA PRO A 560 -9.42 5.34 -25.89
C PRO A 560 -9.11 4.06 -26.69
N ARG A 561 -8.82 2.94 -26.01
CA ARG A 561 -8.64 1.62 -26.65
C ARG A 561 -9.96 0.96 -27.02
N PHE A 562 -11.06 1.38 -26.40
CA PHE A 562 -12.35 0.69 -26.45
C PHE A 562 -13.48 1.59 -26.96
N LYS A 563 -13.68 2.75 -26.33
CA LYS A 563 -14.76 3.71 -26.63
C LYS A 563 -16.14 3.01 -26.72
N MET A 564 -17.04 3.54 -27.53
CA MET A 564 -18.33 2.90 -27.83
C MET A 564 -18.21 1.52 -28.48
N LYS A 565 -17.09 1.18 -29.13
CA LYS A 565 -16.95 -0.10 -29.87
C LYS A 565 -16.98 -1.32 -28.98
N LEU A 566 -16.39 -1.27 -27.79
CA LEU A 566 -16.50 -2.39 -26.85
C LEU A 566 -17.92 -2.52 -26.29
N VAL A 567 -18.62 -1.40 -26.08
CA VAL A 567 -20.03 -1.39 -25.64
C VAL A 567 -20.91 -2.02 -26.72
N GLU A 568 -20.81 -1.56 -27.97
CA GLU A 568 -21.51 -2.11 -29.13
C GLU A 568 -21.28 -3.64 -29.26
N PHE A 569 -20.00 -4.05 -29.20
CA PHE A 569 -19.63 -5.46 -29.31
C PHE A 569 -20.22 -6.30 -28.17
N SER A 570 -19.99 -5.92 -26.92
CA SER A 570 -20.43 -6.69 -25.75
C SER A 570 -21.96 -6.73 -25.64
N PHE A 571 -22.65 -5.60 -25.83
CA PHE A 571 -24.11 -5.53 -25.76
C PHE A 571 -24.77 -6.35 -26.87
N SER A 572 -24.19 -6.41 -28.08
CA SER A 572 -24.66 -7.31 -29.14
C SER A 572 -24.61 -8.79 -28.74
N LYS A 573 -23.65 -9.19 -27.89
CA LYS A 573 -23.49 -10.57 -27.42
C LYS A 573 -24.44 -10.92 -26.29
N ILE A 574 -24.74 -9.99 -25.39
CA ILE A 574 -25.54 -10.27 -24.18
C ILE A 574 -27.03 -9.93 -24.33
N PHE A 575 -27.40 -8.94 -25.16
CA PHE A 575 -28.79 -8.50 -25.35
C PHE A 575 -29.40 -8.92 -26.69
N GLY A 576 -28.60 -9.35 -27.66
CA GLY A 576 -29.10 -9.75 -28.98
C GLY A 576 -29.88 -8.61 -29.66
N GLU A 577 -31.15 -8.83 -29.98
CA GLU A 577 -32.00 -7.86 -30.67
C GLU A 577 -32.26 -6.58 -29.86
N ASP A 578 -32.24 -6.64 -28.53
CA ASP A 578 -32.41 -5.47 -27.65
C ASP A 578 -31.13 -4.66 -27.44
N ALA A 579 -30.01 -5.05 -28.07
CA ALA A 579 -28.72 -4.36 -27.93
C ALA A 579 -28.81 -2.88 -28.32
N GLY A 580 -29.54 -2.56 -29.40
CA GLY A 580 -29.66 -1.18 -29.90
C GLY A 580 -30.24 -0.20 -28.87
N LYS A 581 -31.21 -0.64 -28.06
CA LYS A 581 -31.80 0.20 -27.00
C LYS A 581 -30.77 0.51 -25.91
N ASN A 582 -30.06 -0.51 -25.45
CA ASN A 582 -29.06 -0.37 -24.38
C ASN A 582 -27.84 0.44 -24.84
N ILE A 583 -27.39 0.26 -26.08
CA ILE A 583 -26.30 1.06 -26.67
C ILE A 583 -26.71 2.53 -26.73
N LYS A 584 -27.95 2.81 -27.17
CA LYS A 584 -28.48 4.17 -27.21
C LYS A 584 -28.57 4.79 -25.82
N THR A 585 -28.96 4.04 -24.79
CA THR A 585 -28.96 4.56 -23.40
C THR A 585 -27.57 5.00 -22.94
N VAL A 586 -26.51 4.27 -23.31
CA VAL A 586 -25.13 4.67 -22.98
C VAL A 586 -24.72 5.91 -23.77
N ASP A 587 -25.07 5.95 -25.06
CA ASP A 587 -24.79 7.08 -25.94
C ASP A 587 -25.49 8.37 -25.46
N ASP A 588 -26.80 8.31 -25.23
CA ASP A 588 -27.58 9.45 -24.71
C ASP A 588 -27.02 9.91 -23.35
N GLY A 589 -26.71 8.98 -22.44
CA GLY A 589 -26.18 9.30 -21.11
C GLY A 589 -24.79 9.95 -21.11
N ILE A 590 -23.89 9.54 -22.01
CA ILE A 590 -22.56 10.18 -22.10
C ILE A 590 -22.64 11.58 -22.72
N HIS A 591 -23.56 11.80 -23.67
CA HIS A 591 -23.81 13.12 -24.26
C HIS A 591 -24.51 14.07 -23.27
N GLU A 592 -25.48 13.58 -22.50
CA GLU A 592 -26.13 14.33 -21.44
C GLU A 592 -25.11 14.83 -20.41
N LEU A 593 -24.28 13.91 -19.89
CA LEU A 593 -23.23 14.28 -18.95
C LEU A 593 -22.24 15.29 -19.57
N PHE A 594 -21.83 15.10 -20.83
CA PHE A 594 -20.93 16.05 -21.50
C PHE A 594 -21.52 17.47 -21.57
N ASN A 595 -22.82 17.58 -21.90
CA ASN A 595 -23.50 18.87 -21.95
C ASN A 595 -23.54 19.57 -20.58
N GLU A 596 -23.66 18.82 -19.49
CA GLU A 596 -23.58 19.39 -18.13
C GLU A 596 -22.19 19.97 -17.85
N TYR A 597 -21.11 19.25 -18.19
CA TYR A 597 -19.74 19.74 -17.98
C TYR A 597 -19.44 20.97 -18.83
N MET A 598 -20.06 21.10 -20.00
CA MET A 598 -20.00 22.30 -20.84
C MET A 598 -20.75 23.48 -20.23
N ALA A 599 -21.85 23.23 -19.51
CA ALA A 599 -22.64 24.26 -18.83
C ALA A 599 -22.00 24.78 -17.53
N LEU A 600 -20.99 24.08 -16.99
CA LEU A 600 -20.27 24.53 -15.79
C LEU A 600 -19.50 25.84 -16.07
N PRO A 601 -19.50 26.81 -15.13
CA PRO A 601 -18.78 28.06 -15.32
C PRO A 601 -17.30 27.79 -15.63
N ALA A 602 -16.80 28.40 -16.71
CA ALA A 602 -15.36 28.37 -16.99
C ALA A 602 -14.61 28.94 -15.78
N PRO A 603 -13.45 28.37 -15.39
CA PRO A 603 -12.60 28.99 -14.36
C PRO A 603 -12.36 30.43 -14.78
N LEU A 604 -12.60 31.37 -13.85
CA LEU A 604 -12.32 32.80 -14.06
C LEU A 604 -10.93 32.92 -14.67
N LYS A 605 -10.85 33.23 -15.98
CA LYS A 605 -9.57 33.55 -16.60
C LYS A 605 -8.99 34.71 -15.77
N PRO A 606 -7.69 34.70 -15.41
CA PRO A 606 -7.03 35.91 -14.98
C PRO A 606 -7.36 36.96 -16.03
N ALA A 607 -7.75 38.16 -15.62
CA ALA A 607 -8.00 39.27 -16.53
C ALA A 607 -6.70 39.58 -17.29
N SER A 608 -6.45 38.85 -18.38
CA SER A 608 -5.54 39.28 -19.41
C SER A 608 -6.24 40.44 -20.07
N GLU A 609 -5.56 41.59 -20.03
CA GLU A 609 -5.91 42.81 -20.77
C GLU A 609 -6.54 42.46 -22.12
N ALA A 610 -7.64 43.13 -22.44
CA ALA A 610 -8.38 42.94 -23.68
C ALA A 610 -7.44 43.10 -24.88
N ASP A 611 -6.91 41.97 -25.36
CA ASP A 611 -6.20 41.90 -26.62
C ASP A 611 -7.24 42.12 -27.73
N GLY A 612 -6.91 42.98 -28.70
CA GLY A 612 -7.81 43.42 -29.77
C GLY A 612 -8.21 42.32 -30.78
N LEU A 613 -8.08 41.06 -30.38
CA LEU A 613 -8.40 39.86 -31.13
C LEU A 613 -9.75 39.25 -30.74
N SER A 614 -10.46 39.77 -29.72
CA SER A 614 -11.80 39.28 -29.35
C SER A 614 -12.79 39.32 -30.50
N ASP A 615 -12.68 40.32 -31.38
CA ASP A 615 -13.53 40.45 -32.57
C ASP A 615 -13.16 39.41 -33.63
N PHE A 616 -11.88 39.01 -33.70
CA PHE A 616 -11.42 37.91 -34.55
C PHE A 616 -11.88 36.55 -34.02
N ASP A 617 -11.85 36.34 -32.70
CA ASP A 617 -12.38 35.13 -32.06
C ASP A 617 -13.88 34.98 -32.31
N ASN A 618 -14.64 36.07 -32.20
CA ASN A 618 -16.08 36.11 -32.51
C ASN A 618 -16.34 35.85 -34.02
N TYR A 619 -15.55 36.45 -34.92
CA TYR A 619 -15.63 36.20 -36.36
C TYR A 619 -15.36 34.73 -36.72
N ILE A 620 -14.35 34.10 -36.10
CA ILE A 620 -14.09 32.67 -36.26
C ILE A 620 -15.26 31.84 -35.73
N LEU A 621 -15.85 32.20 -34.59
CA LEU A 621 -17.03 31.50 -34.05
C LEU A 621 -18.23 31.55 -35.02
N GLU A 622 -18.51 32.72 -35.60
CA GLU A 622 -19.62 32.92 -36.56
C GLU A 622 -19.37 32.23 -37.90
N THR A 623 -18.13 32.23 -38.40
CA THR A 623 -17.79 31.72 -39.74
C THR A 623 -17.53 30.21 -39.76
N THR A 624 -17.09 29.64 -38.63
CA THR A 624 -16.69 28.22 -38.52
C THR A 624 -17.67 27.37 -37.70
N GLY A 625 -18.57 28.01 -36.95
CA GLY A 625 -19.49 27.35 -36.01
C GLY A 625 -20.53 26.40 -36.61
N GLN A 626 -20.75 26.42 -37.93
CA GLN A 626 -21.79 25.61 -38.58
C GLN A 626 -21.41 24.13 -38.79
N ASN A 627 -20.15 23.72 -38.55
CA ASN A 627 -19.67 22.34 -38.81
C ASN A 627 -18.74 21.76 -37.72
N LEU A 628 -18.68 22.35 -36.52
CA LEU A 628 -17.82 21.85 -35.45
C LEU A 628 -18.51 20.71 -34.69
N LYS A 629 -18.01 19.48 -34.90
CA LYS A 629 -18.33 18.33 -34.03
C LYS A 629 -17.99 18.68 -32.58
N SER A 630 -18.77 18.16 -31.63
CA SER A 630 -18.44 18.35 -30.22
C SER A 630 -17.11 17.68 -29.88
N GLU A 631 -16.47 18.10 -28.77
CA GLU A 631 -15.25 17.46 -28.26
C GLU A 631 -15.45 15.94 -28.08
N LEU A 632 -16.62 15.55 -27.58
CA LEU A 632 -17.05 14.16 -27.42
C LEU A 632 -17.14 13.43 -28.77
N ASP A 633 -17.86 13.99 -29.74
CA ASP A 633 -18.00 13.39 -31.08
C ASP A 633 -16.63 13.19 -31.75
N GLN A 634 -15.75 14.20 -31.64
CA GLN A 634 -14.39 14.10 -32.17
C GLN A 634 -13.61 12.96 -31.51
N TYR A 635 -13.70 12.82 -30.19
CA TYR A 635 -13.08 11.72 -29.47
C TYR A 635 -13.66 10.36 -29.89
N LEU A 636 -14.97 10.25 -30.04
CA LEU A 636 -15.63 8.99 -30.41
C LEU A 636 -15.32 8.54 -31.84
N ASP A 637 -15.18 9.49 -32.78
CA ASP A 637 -14.85 9.22 -34.18
C ASP A 637 -13.38 8.83 -34.42
N GLU A 638 -12.49 9.17 -33.48
CA GLU A 638 -11.07 8.83 -33.61
C GLU A 638 -10.83 7.32 -33.54
N THR A 639 -9.81 6.87 -34.28
CA THR A 639 -9.40 5.47 -34.30
C THR A 639 -9.04 4.97 -32.90
N LEU A 640 -9.42 3.73 -32.60
CA LEU A 640 -9.07 3.07 -31.35
C LEU A 640 -7.56 2.91 -31.21
N LEU A 641 -7.06 3.08 -29.99
CA LEU A 641 -5.67 2.78 -29.69
C LEU A 641 -5.43 1.26 -29.60
N PRO A 642 -4.22 0.78 -29.95
CA PRO A 642 -3.86 -0.63 -29.78
C PRO A 642 -3.96 -1.07 -28.31
N ARG A 643 -4.38 -2.32 -28.10
CA ARG A 643 -4.41 -2.95 -26.77
C ARG A 643 -3.00 -3.39 -26.36
N VAL A 644 -2.22 -2.47 -25.79
CA VAL A 644 -0.94 -2.77 -25.16
C VAL A 644 -1.14 -3.12 -23.68
N GLN A 645 -0.29 -4.00 -23.14
CA GLN A 645 -0.44 -4.58 -21.80
C GLN A 645 -0.20 -3.55 -20.68
N GLU A 646 0.68 -2.57 -20.91
CA GLU A 646 1.04 -1.50 -19.96
C GLU A 646 0.44 -0.14 -20.36
N PHE A 647 -0.86 -0.09 -20.64
CA PHE A 647 -1.54 1.18 -20.95
C PHE A 647 -2.16 1.79 -19.69
N ASP A 648 -1.73 3.01 -19.33
CA ASP A 648 -2.34 3.82 -18.28
C ASP A 648 -3.34 4.82 -18.88
N VAL A 649 -4.63 4.57 -18.62
CA VAL A 649 -5.72 5.43 -19.11
C VAL A 649 -5.72 6.82 -18.46
N LEU A 650 -5.28 6.92 -17.20
CA LEU A 650 -5.25 8.19 -16.47
C LEU A 650 -4.12 9.08 -16.98
N ASP A 651 -2.95 8.48 -17.21
CA ASP A 651 -1.83 9.21 -17.82
C ASP A 651 -2.14 9.62 -19.26
N TRP A 652 -2.87 8.80 -20.03
CA TRP A 652 -3.34 9.21 -21.36
C TRP A 652 -4.22 10.46 -21.31
N TRP A 653 -5.22 10.50 -20.41
CA TRP A 653 -6.05 11.70 -20.24
C TRP A 653 -5.25 12.90 -19.73
N LYS A 654 -4.29 12.70 -18.83
CA LYS A 654 -3.36 13.74 -18.38
C LYS A 654 -2.62 14.40 -19.54
N GLN A 655 -2.10 13.60 -20.48
CA GLN A 655 -1.38 14.08 -21.65
C GLN A 655 -2.29 14.75 -22.69
N ASN A 656 -3.56 14.33 -22.79
CA ASN A 656 -4.50 14.82 -23.79
C ASN A 656 -5.41 15.96 -23.29
N LYS A 657 -5.16 16.51 -22.10
CA LYS A 657 -5.95 17.60 -21.50
C LYS A 657 -6.10 18.86 -22.35
N LEU A 658 -5.10 19.20 -23.16
CA LEU A 658 -5.18 20.36 -24.04
C LEU A 658 -6.08 20.11 -25.26
N LYS A 659 -6.12 18.86 -25.72
CA LYS A 659 -6.96 18.44 -26.85
C LYS A 659 -8.42 18.25 -26.40
N TYR A 660 -8.61 17.72 -25.20
CA TYR A 660 -9.90 17.37 -24.65
C TYR A 660 -10.12 17.96 -23.24
N PRO A 661 -10.29 19.29 -23.12
CA PRO A 661 -10.38 19.95 -21.82
C PRO A 661 -11.63 19.58 -21.02
N THR A 662 -12.78 19.39 -21.66
CA THR A 662 -14.04 19.06 -20.98
C THR A 662 -14.11 17.56 -20.68
N LEU A 663 -13.78 16.70 -21.64
CA LEU A 663 -13.74 15.25 -21.45
C LEU A 663 -12.70 14.87 -20.40
N CYS A 664 -11.57 15.59 -20.26
CA CYS A 664 -10.63 15.30 -19.18
C CYS A 664 -11.23 15.49 -17.78
N LYS A 665 -12.12 16.49 -17.60
CA LYS A 665 -12.83 16.67 -16.32
C LYS A 665 -13.82 15.51 -16.11
N MET A 666 -14.55 15.17 -17.16
CA MET A 666 -15.53 14.08 -17.13
C MET A 666 -14.87 12.72 -16.88
N ALA A 667 -13.77 12.42 -17.58
CA ALA A 667 -12.99 11.19 -17.43
C ALA A 667 -12.37 11.07 -16.04
N ARG A 668 -11.90 12.18 -15.46
CA ARG A 668 -11.40 12.21 -14.07
C ARG A 668 -12.47 11.72 -13.10
N ASP A 669 -13.71 12.16 -13.28
CA ASP A 669 -14.79 11.82 -12.36
C ASP A 669 -15.34 10.41 -12.64
N ILE A 670 -15.54 10.04 -13.92
CA ILE A 670 -15.98 8.70 -14.34
C ILE A 670 -14.98 7.61 -13.96
N LEU A 671 -13.69 7.80 -14.23
CA LEU A 671 -12.66 6.79 -13.97
C LEU A 671 -12.31 6.70 -12.47
N SER A 672 -12.77 7.65 -11.65
CA SER A 672 -12.70 7.56 -10.20
C SER A 672 -13.79 6.68 -9.57
N ILE A 673 -14.81 6.29 -10.33
CA ILE A 673 -15.92 5.48 -9.80
C ILE A 673 -15.39 4.12 -9.33
N PRO A 674 -15.49 3.83 -8.03
CA PRO A 674 -15.11 2.54 -7.50
C PRO A 674 -16.20 1.51 -7.83
N VAL A 675 -15.79 0.38 -8.41
CA VAL A 675 -16.71 -0.74 -8.69
C VAL A 675 -16.73 -1.75 -7.54
N SER A 676 -15.82 -1.59 -6.57
CA SER A 676 -15.82 -2.26 -5.28
C SER A 676 -14.99 -1.46 -4.27
N ALA A 677 -15.41 -1.43 -3.00
CA ALA A 677 -14.58 -1.01 -1.89
C ALA A 677 -14.13 -2.13 -0.98
N ALA A 678 -14.58 -3.37 -1.22
CA ALA A 678 -13.92 -4.51 -0.63
C ALA A 678 -12.48 -4.53 -1.16
N ALA A 679 -11.51 -4.60 -0.26
CA ALA A 679 -10.14 -4.85 -0.69
C ALA A 679 -10.11 -6.15 -1.51
N PHE A 680 -9.29 -6.17 -2.56
CA PHE A 680 -9.34 -7.26 -3.54
C PHE A 680 -8.93 -8.62 -2.96
N ASP A 681 -8.28 -8.62 -1.80
CA ASP A 681 -7.98 -9.81 -1.02
C ASP A 681 -9.23 -10.56 -0.52
N TYR A 682 -10.38 -9.91 -0.52
CA TYR A 682 -11.63 -10.40 0.05
C TYR A 682 -12.69 -10.70 -1.01
N VAL A 683 -12.30 -10.72 -2.30
CA VAL A 683 -13.18 -11.12 -3.41
C VAL A 683 -13.66 -12.56 -3.24
N PHE A 684 -12.92 -13.38 -2.47
CA PHE A 684 -13.24 -14.76 -2.21
C PHE A 684 -14.04 -15.01 -0.93
N ASP A 685 -14.29 -13.99 -0.12
CA ASP A 685 -15.01 -14.14 1.14
C ASP A 685 -16.49 -14.47 0.90
N MET A 686 -16.96 -15.47 1.64
CA MET A 686 -18.33 -15.99 1.62
C MET A 686 -19.29 -15.22 2.52
N GLU A 687 -18.75 -14.56 3.55
CA GLU A 687 -19.53 -13.84 4.55
C GLU A 687 -19.17 -12.35 4.56
N PRO A 688 -20.12 -11.48 4.97
CA PRO A 688 -19.82 -10.11 5.32
C PRO A 688 -18.77 -10.05 6.44
N ARG A 689 -18.04 -8.94 6.52
CA ARG A 689 -17.04 -8.79 7.56
C ARG A 689 -17.68 -8.55 8.92
N GLU A 690 -17.06 -9.14 9.93
CA GLU A 690 -17.42 -8.93 11.32
C GLU A 690 -16.49 -7.91 11.97
N MET A 691 -17.06 -7.03 12.81
CA MET A 691 -16.28 -6.11 13.62
C MET A 691 -15.63 -6.81 14.82
N ASP A 692 -14.38 -6.48 15.07
CA ASP A 692 -13.60 -7.00 16.20
C ASP A 692 -14.29 -6.74 17.55
N GLU A 693 -14.32 -7.76 18.42
CA GLU A 693 -15.00 -7.70 19.71
C GLU A 693 -14.48 -6.56 20.59
N TYR A 694 -13.15 -6.36 20.63
CA TYR A 694 -12.57 -5.29 21.43
C TYR A 694 -12.99 -3.92 20.90
N LYS A 695 -12.95 -3.69 19.58
CA LYS A 695 -13.44 -2.44 18.97
C LYS A 695 -14.92 -2.22 19.28
N THR A 696 -15.75 -3.25 19.19
CA THR A 696 -17.20 -3.10 19.49
C THR A 696 -17.49 -2.79 20.95
N SER A 697 -16.54 -3.04 21.87
CA SER A 697 -16.66 -2.66 23.28
C SER A 697 -16.34 -1.17 23.55
N LEU A 698 -15.67 -0.50 22.61
CA LEU A 698 -15.33 0.91 22.70
C LEU A 698 -16.51 1.79 22.27
N ARG A 699 -16.46 3.08 22.64
CA ARG A 699 -17.44 4.06 22.16
C ARG A 699 -17.32 4.25 20.64
N PRO A 700 -18.42 4.42 19.89
CA PRO A 700 -18.41 4.57 18.44
C PRO A 700 -17.43 5.63 17.93
N GLU A 701 -17.35 6.78 18.60
CA GLU A 701 -16.47 7.89 18.22
C GLU A 701 -14.99 7.52 18.39
N THR A 702 -14.67 6.64 19.35
CA THR A 702 -13.32 6.10 19.54
C THR A 702 -12.99 5.07 18.46
N VAL A 703 -13.95 4.23 18.09
CA VAL A 703 -13.78 3.25 17.00
C VAL A 703 -13.51 3.96 15.68
N GLU A 704 -14.31 4.97 15.34
CA GLU A 704 -14.08 5.80 14.16
C GLU A 704 -12.69 6.45 14.21
N ALA A 705 -12.34 7.08 15.34
CA ALA A 705 -11.05 7.74 15.48
C ALA A 705 -9.87 6.77 15.26
N LEU A 706 -9.89 5.59 15.87
CA LEU A 706 -8.83 4.59 15.74
C LEU A 706 -8.71 4.06 14.31
N ILE A 707 -9.84 3.70 13.69
CA ILE A 707 -9.82 3.09 12.35
C ILE A 707 -9.43 4.10 11.28
N CYS A 708 -10.06 5.28 11.27
CA CYS A 708 -9.76 6.32 10.28
C CYS A 708 -8.32 6.83 10.41
N ALA A 709 -7.86 7.14 11.63
CA ALA A 709 -6.50 7.62 11.83
C ALA A 709 -5.45 6.56 11.45
N ARG A 710 -5.74 5.27 11.67
CA ARG A 710 -4.84 4.18 11.25
C ARG A 710 -4.64 4.17 9.75
N GLU A 711 -5.72 4.25 8.98
CA GLU A 711 -5.63 4.27 7.52
C GLU A 711 -4.81 5.47 7.04
N TRP A 712 -5.09 6.67 7.55
CA TRP A 712 -4.40 7.89 7.13
C TRP A 712 -2.91 7.92 7.52
N LEU A 713 -2.55 7.42 8.70
CA LEU A 713 -1.16 7.36 9.16
C LEU A 713 -0.34 6.38 8.32
N LEU A 714 -0.88 5.18 8.04
CA LEU A 714 -0.17 4.16 7.24
C LEU A 714 0.12 4.65 5.80
N GLU A 715 -0.80 5.41 5.20
CA GLU A 715 -0.59 6.03 3.89
C GLU A 715 0.48 7.12 3.91
N SER A 716 0.51 7.94 4.97
CA SER A 716 1.54 8.97 5.15
C SER A 716 2.94 8.37 5.30
N ASP A 717 3.04 7.22 5.99
CA ASP A 717 4.31 6.53 6.15
C ASP A 717 4.77 5.87 4.87
N ALA A 718 3.87 5.20 4.13
CA ALA A 718 4.20 4.58 2.84
C ALA A 718 4.71 5.63 1.82
N SER A 719 4.07 6.79 1.75
CA SER A 719 4.51 7.90 0.89
C SER A 719 5.86 8.49 1.33
N SER A 720 6.12 8.60 2.63
CA SER A 720 7.41 9.06 3.16
C SER A 720 8.57 8.11 2.85
N GLN A 721 8.33 6.78 2.91
CA GLN A 721 9.33 5.76 2.60
C GLN A 721 9.65 5.69 1.10
N GLN A 722 8.65 5.90 0.23
CA GLN A 722 8.85 6.03 -1.22
C GLN A 722 9.67 7.28 -1.58
N MET A 723 9.44 8.41 -0.91
CA MET A 723 10.26 9.61 -1.13
C MET A 723 11.70 9.44 -0.63
N SER A 724 11.90 8.80 0.53
CA SER A 724 13.23 8.53 1.08
C SER A 724 14.06 7.61 0.15
N SER A 725 13.44 6.55 -0.39
CA SER A 725 14.10 5.64 -1.33
C SER A 725 14.39 6.27 -2.69
N ALA A 726 13.53 7.16 -3.19
CA ALA A 726 13.78 7.90 -4.43
C ALA A 726 14.95 8.90 -4.31
N VAL A 727 15.14 9.54 -3.15
CA VAL A 727 16.27 10.45 -2.91
C VAL A 727 17.59 9.68 -2.83
N VAL A 728 17.62 8.49 -2.20
CA VAL A 728 18.83 7.66 -2.13
C VAL A 728 19.25 7.14 -3.51
N ASN A 729 18.31 6.87 -4.41
CA ASN A 729 18.60 6.43 -5.78
C ASN A 729 18.98 7.57 -6.75
N ALA A 730 18.69 8.83 -6.42
CA ALA A 730 19.10 9.98 -7.22
C ALA A 730 20.52 10.49 -6.88
N GLU A 731 21.07 10.07 -5.73
CA GLU A 731 22.43 10.39 -5.27
C GLU A 731 23.46 9.27 -5.55
N ALA A 732 23.04 8.15 -6.16
CA ALA A 732 23.88 7.05 -6.64
C ALA A 732 23.99 7.05 -8.17
#